data_AF-A0A5E7J3Y2-F1
#
_entry.id   AF-A0A5E7J3Y2-F1
#
_cell.length_a   1.000
_cell.length_b   1.000
_cell.length_c   1.000
_cell.angle_alpha   90.00
_cell.angle_beta   90.00
_cell.angle_gamma   90.00
#
_symmetry.space_group_name_H-M   'P 1'
#
loop_
_entity.id
_entity.type
_entity.pdbx_description
1 polymer ?
#
loop_
_entity_poly.entity_id
_entity_poly.type
_entity_poly.pdbx_seq_one_letter_code
_entity_poly.pdbx_strand_id
1 'polypeptide(L)'
;MSDLQGRITADQEPDTLGDNGRHYVFIKSRIPLAFKSSSLKIARELSSARISPANWITTASQYDHSQLQDANLKLWTEHNSIDRMLDKLQNVYEFAEPLLSAALKQHYGVEDDVKTTFLHLYLPKQQPWYAIDISKGVVTRTVSLLDAALHNFARSETCEADSDFISQPDERGLFDIKPIKRKMSIAQFQTLCRELDIGVRYNQYLQSILLPDDAVAKTLLKKKVVRSQKAAFVAAAQLAVVTGDIGPYTRDVVLAMLEGERNLKLKGKHLRFHELSMLDTALTGIVLIAPDLDRTWQTEQVIAYVPQDPEHPLKSYPSLPDFLNELTRQLRENKLIRSSGMTYRQYFSQFVPHQQRGLFFAELQQNLTEVRWHKKEPLDQRPPWREEPVSHPRLHFRTELINGGLWTHLYQQKLNKILNDARHIAVSTADADSNARWAWWDNFKKIVSDIFNVALIVITPFVPFLGELMMVYTAYQITSDVVESIVDLAEGLWIEAAEHIVSVVTNIIQLAAIAAGAELGKFARLRLSPLIEGMKPVRLPNGQSRLWHPDLTPYEQPDLTLPDDSRPDERGLHSHKGQSVLPLEGKHYAVQHQVEQGRYRIKHPQRANAYLPELKTNGLGAWIHEGETPQDWEGPTLMRRLGHDVDGFSDAALERVRIASGTDDDALRRMYIDNAPPPPLLADSLQRLKIDRQIDIAIGSIRAGQPLEPTSYWFSPLVTYLDGWPAEKALKVYENTDLTDCVKTR
;
A
#
# COMPACT_ATOMS: atom_id res chain seq x y z
N MET A 1 30.40 -53.11 -16.62
CA MET A 1 29.58 -54.14 -15.96
C MET A 1 30.03 -54.19 -14.52
N SER A 2 29.23 -54.12 -13.47
CA SER A 2 27.81 -53.89 -13.21
C SER A 2 27.76 -53.52 -11.72
N ASP A 3 26.67 -52.91 -11.30
CA ASP A 3 26.19 -52.85 -9.90
C ASP A 3 26.76 -51.77 -8.99
N LEU A 4 25.97 -50.70 -8.82
CA LEU A 4 25.39 -50.32 -7.52
C LEU A 4 24.35 -49.20 -7.73
N GLN A 5 23.13 -49.59 -8.11
CA GLN A 5 21.95 -48.72 -8.07
C GLN A 5 21.37 -48.72 -6.65
N GLY A 6 21.65 -47.65 -5.90
CA GLY A 6 20.90 -47.28 -4.71
C GLY A 6 19.70 -46.42 -5.10
N ARG A 7 18.50 -47.01 -5.05
CA ARG A 7 17.21 -46.29 -5.13
C ARG A 7 17.09 -45.31 -3.97
N ILE A 8 16.99 -44.02 -4.28
CA ILE A 8 16.28 -43.06 -3.43
C ILE A 8 15.00 -42.70 -4.19
N THR A 9 13.93 -43.40 -3.86
CA THR A 9 12.55 -42.99 -4.18
C THR A 9 12.11 -42.03 -3.11
N ALA A 10 12.20 -40.73 -3.38
CA ALA A 10 11.32 -39.73 -2.78
C ALA A 10 10.48 -39.19 -3.93
N ASP A 11 9.17 -39.48 -3.88
CA ASP A 11 8.17 -38.90 -4.78
C ASP A 11 8.30 -37.38 -4.76
N GLN A 12 8.92 -36.83 -5.81
CA GLN A 12 8.62 -35.47 -6.23
C GLN A 12 7.42 -35.58 -7.16
N GLU A 13 6.25 -35.15 -6.67
CA GLU A 13 5.17 -34.74 -7.56
C GLU A 13 5.77 -33.82 -8.63
N PRO A 14 5.39 -34.00 -9.92
CA PRO A 14 5.89 -33.13 -10.98
C PRO A 14 5.34 -31.72 -10.72
N ASP A 15 6.21 -30.87 -10.18
CA ASP A 15 5.94 -29.46 -9.96
C ASP A 15 5.69 -28.85 -11.34
N THR A 16 4.41 -28.64 -11.66
CA THR A 16 3.99 -27.89 -12.84
C THR A 16 4.45 -26.44 -12.62
N LEU A 17 5.73 -26.17 -12.93
CA LEU A 17 6.29 -24.84 -13.11
C LEU A 17 5.64 -24.23 -14.36
N GLY A 18 4.37 -23.84 -14.20
CA GLY A 18 3.76 -22.83 -15.04
C GLY A 18 4.55 -21.51 -14.92
N ASP A 19 4.40 -20.69 -15.94
CA ASP A 19 5.00 -19.37 -16.26
C ASP A 19 4.93 -18.30 -15.13
N ASN A 20 5.35 -18.66 -13.90
CA ASN A 20 5.15 -17.89 -12.68
C ASN A 20 6.42 -17.17 -12.20
N GLY A 21 7.55 -17.32 -12.91
CA GLY A 21 8.83 -16.69 -12.58
C GLY A 21 9.72 -17.52 -11.66
N ARG A 22 11.03 -17.27 -11.68
CA ARG A 22 12.03 -18.12 -11.01
C ARG A 22 11.96 -18.03 -9.47
N HIS A 23 11.44 -16.92 -8.95
CA HIS A 23 11.37 -16.64 -7.52
C HIS A 23 10.00 -16.91 -6.89
N TYR A 24 9.02 -17.39 -7.65
CA TYR A 24 7.65 -17.57 -7.16
C TYR A 24 7.56 -18.40 -5.87
N VAL A 25 8.25 -19.54 -5.82
CA VAL A 25 8.28 -20.42 -4.65
C VAL A 25 8.90 -19.72 -3.45
N PHE A 26 10.01 -18.98 -3.67
CA PHE A 26 10.66 -18.19 -2.63
C PHE A 26 9.69 -17.13 -2.07
N ILE A 27 9.09 -16.32 -2.94
CA ILE A 27 8.13 -15.27 -2.56
C ILE A 27 6.96 -15.86 -1.77
N LYS A 28 6.33 -16.94 -2.28
CA LYS A 28 5.22 -17.64 -1.62
C LYS A 28 5.58 -18.15 -0.23
N SER A 29 6.82 -18.62 -0.04
CA SER A 29 7.31 -19.11 1.26
C SER A 29 7.50 -17.99 2.29
N ARG A 30 7.82 -16.77 1.84
CA ARG A 30 8.07 -15.61 2.71
C ARG A 30 6.80 -14.88 3.14
N ILE A 31 5.75 -14.90 2.31
CA ILE A 31 4.49 -14.22 2.64
C ILE A 31 3.77 -14.95 3.80
N PRO A 32 3.42 -14.25 4.90
CA PRO A 32 2.63 -14.79 5.99
C PRO A 32 1.28 -15.40 5.56
N LEU A 33 0.83 -16.45 6.27
CA LEU A 33 -0.41 -17.16 5.94
C LEU A 33 -1.66 -16.26 6.00
N ALA A 34 -1.67 -15.25 6.87
CA ALA A 34 -2.78 -14.31 6.98
C ALA A 34 -3.05 -13.59 5.66
N PHE A 35 -2.01 -13.16 4.94
CA PHE A 35 -2.19 -12.48 3.65
C PHE A 35 -2.56 -13.46 2.52
N LYS A 36 -2.14 -14.72 2.59
CA LYS A 36 -2.44 -15.75 1.58
C LYS A 36 -3.84 -16.36 1.69
N SER A 37 -4.53 -16.15 2.81
CA SER A 37 -5.81 -16.80 3.15
C SER A 37 -6.96 -15.82 3.30
N SER A 38 -6.83 -14.63 2.71
CA SER A 38 -7.87 -13.61 2.64
C SER A 38 -8.85 -13.87 1.50
N SER A 39 -9.98 -13.16 1.52
CA SER A 39 -10.97 -13.23 0.45
C SER A 39 -10.44 -12.59 -0.85
N LEU A 40 -10.98 -13.03 -1.99
CA LEU A 40 -10.60 -12.48 -3.30
C LEU A 40 -10.90 -10.97 -3.40
N LYS A 41 -11.93 -10.49 -2.69
CA LYS A 41 -12.27 -9.07 -2.59
C LYS A 41 -11.11 -8.27 -2.00
N ILE A 42 -10.59 -8.68 -0.84
CA ILE A 42 -9.48 -8.02 -0.15
C ILE A 42 -8.20 -8.09 -0.97
N ALA A 43 -7.94 -9.23 -1.63
CA ALA A 43 -6.79 -9.37 -2.52
C ALA A 43 -6.81 -8.33 -3.66
N ARG A 44 -7.99 -8.12 -4.25
CA ARG A 44 -8.19 -7.10 -5.29
C ARG A 44 -7.99 -5.69 -4.74
N GLU A 45 -8.51 -5.40 -3.56
CA GLU A 45 -8.32 -4.11 -2.91
C GLU A 45 -6.84 -3.82 -2.62
N LEU A 46 -6.09 -4.82 -2.13
CA LEU A 46 -4.64 -4.72 -1.93
C LEU A 46 -3.91 -4.44 -3.25
N SER A 47 -4.28 -5.13 -4.34
CA SER A 47 -3.70 -4.91 -5.66
C SER A 47 -4.02 -3.56 -6.30
N SER A 48 -5.10 -2.91 -5.85
CA SER A 48 -5.57 -1.62 -6.37
C SER A 48 -5.14 -0.44 -5.50
N ALA A 49 -4.61 -0.69 -4.31
CA ALA A 49 -4.10 0.34 -3.42
C ALA A 49 -2.96 1.13 -4.09
N ARG A 50 -2.85 2.43 -3.76
CA ARG A 50 -1.78 3.25 -4.31
C ARG A 50 -0.44 2.88 -3.68
N ILE A 51 0.28 1.96 -4.31
CA ILE A 51 1.65 1.60 -3.97
C ILE A 51 2.54 2.81 -4.32
N SER A 52 2.80 3.68 -3.34
CA SER A 52 3.79 4.77 -3.43
C SER A 52 4.56 4.83 -2.10
N PRO A 53 5.89 5.06 -2.12
CA PRO A 53 6.67 5.15 -0.91
C PRO A 53 6.25 6.41 -0.15
N ALA A 54 5.35 6.23 0.81
CA ALA A 54 4.88 7.34 1.62
C ALA A 54 5.95 7.70 2.65
N ASN A 55 6.23 9.00 2.84
CA ASN A 55 7.26 9.50 3.76
C ASN A 55 7.12 8.96 5.20
N TRP A 56 5.89 8.67 5.64
CA TRP A 56 5.65 8.10 6.97
C TRP A 56 6.15 6.66 7.11
N ILE A 57 6.29 5.92 6.00
CA ILE A 57 6.87 4.57 5.99
C ILE A 57 8.39 4.65 6.09
N THR A 58 9.04 5.60 5.42
CA THR A 58 10.52 5.64 5.38
C THR A 58 11.14 6.33 6.59
N THR A 59 10.39 7.19 7.28
CA THR A 59 10.90 7.96 8.44
C THR A 59 10.61 7.32 9.80
N ALA A 60 9.77 6.28 9.85
CA ALA A 60 9.41 5.64 11.10
C ALA A 60 10.56 4.81 11.70
N SER A 61 10.59 4.72 13.02
CA SER A 61 11.60 3.94 13.72
C SER A 61 11.40 2.43 13.47
N GLN A 62 12.48 1.65 13.53
CA GLN A 62 12.40 0.19 13.43
C GLN A 62 11.46 -0.42 14.50
N TYR A 63 11.41 0.20 15.69
CA TYR A 63 10.50 -0.21 16.76
C TYR A 63 9.03 -0.02 16.36
N ASP A 64 8.67 1.16 15.86
CA ASP A 64 7.29 1.44 15.45
C ASP A 64 6.87 0.59 14.25
N HIS A 65 7.78 0.32 13.31
CA HIS A 65 7.56 -0.65 12.25
C HIS A 65 7.22 -2.04 12.80
N SER A 66 8.00 -2.56 13.75
CA SER A 66 7.75 -3.88 14.35
C SER A 66 6.38 -3.93 15.03
N GLN A 67 6.01 -2.89 15.78
CA GLN A 67 4.71 -2.82 16.45
C GLN A 67 3.53 -2.80 15.47
N LEU A 68 3.66 -2.03 14.38
CA LEU A 68 2.63 -1.97 13.34
C LEU A 68 2.59 -3.26 12.51
N GLN A 69 3.73 -3.92 12.26
CA GLN A 69 3.83 -5.20 11.56
C GLN A 69 3.02 -6.29 12.28
N ASP A 70 3.21 -6.40 13.61
CA ASP A 70 2.50 -7.35 14.44
C ASP A 70 0.99 -7.04 14.52
N ALA A 71 0.65 -5.76 14.69
CA ALA A 71 -0.74 -5.32 14.74
C ALA A 71 -1.45 -5.55 13.40
N ASN A 72 -0.78 -5.32 12.27
CA ASN A 72 -1.30 -5.58 10.93
C ASN A 72 -1.53 -7.07 10.70
N LEU A 73 -0.55 -7.93 11.04
CA LEU A 73 -0.71 -9.37 10.91
C LEU A 73 -1.90 -9.90 11.74
N LYS A 74 -2.08 -9.37 12.95
CA LYS A 74 -3.21 -9.69 13.82
C LYS A 74 -4.53 -9.20 13.24
N LEU A 75 -4.58 -7.99 12.69
CA LEU A 75 -5.75 -7.44 12.00
C LEU A 75 -6.19 -8.37 10.87
N TRP A 76 -5.29 -8.72 9.95
CA TRP A 76 -5.62 -9.61 8.84
C TRP A 76 -6.08 -11.00 9.32
N THR A 77 -5.45 -11.54 10.36
CA THR A 77 -5.82 -12.86 10.91
C THR A 77 -7.24 -12.86 11.49
N GLU A 78 -7.58 -11.87 12.33
CA GLU A 78 -8.90 -11.77 12.96
C GLU A 78 -9.98 -11.35 11.96
N HIS A 79 -9.62 -10.53 10.96
CA HIS A 79 -10.48 -10.16 9.84
C HIS A 79 -10.84 -11.38 9.00
N ASN A 80 -9.85 -12.14 8.50
CA ASN A 80 -10.08 -13.37 7.75
C ASN A 80 -10.91 -14.39 8.52
N SER A 81 -10.77 -14.44 9.85
CA SER A 81 -11.59 -15.33 10.67
C SER A 81 -13.06 -14.94 10.68
N ILE A 82 -13.39 -13.65 10.59
CA ILE A 82 -14.76 -13.16 10.53
C ILE A 82 -15.32 -13.34 9.11
N ASP A 83 -14.53 -13.02 8.09
CA ASP A 83 -14.87 -13.27 6.68
C ASP A 83 -15.29 -14.72 6.47
N ARG A 84 -14.44 -15.69 6.84
CA ARG A 84 -14.75 -17.13 6.68
C ARG A 84 -16.00 -17.58 7.42
N MET A 85 -16.29 -16.96 8.57
CA MET A 85 -17.48 -17.31 9.36
C MET A 85 -18.76 -16.76 8.71
N LEU A 86 -18.65 -15.64 7.99
CA LEU A 86 -19.77 -14.97 7.30
C LEU A 86 -19.76 -15.21 5.79
N ASP A 87 -18.84 -16.02 5.26
CA ASP A 87 -18.63 -16.26 3.82
C ASP A 87 -19.86 -16.85 3.11
N LYS A 88 -20.69 -17.60 3.85
CA LYS A 88 -21.95 -18.17 3.35
C LYS A 88 -23.13 -17.21 3.41
N LEU A 89 -22.94 -16.01 3.97
CA LEU A 89 -24.00 -15.03 4.11
C LEU A 89 -24.20 -14.32 2.78
N GLN A 90 -25.34 -14.60 2.14
CA GLN A 90 -25.70 -13.99 0.87
C GLN A 90 -26.08 -12.53 1.07
N ASN A 91 -25.62 -11.66 0.18
CA ASN A 91 -26.18 -10.31 0.13
C ASN A 91 -27.66 -10.36 -0.30
N VAL A 92 -28.37 -9.24 -0.12
CA VAL A 92 -29.82 -9.20 -0.36
C VAL A 92 -30.21 -9.56 -1.80
N TYR A 93 -29.40 -9.21 -2.79
CA TYR A 93 -29.68 -9.53 -4.20
C TYR A 93 -29.40 -11.00 -4.49
N GLU A 94 -28.28 -11.55 -4.02
CA GLU A 94 -27.97 -12.99 -4.14
C GLU A 94 -29.05 -13.87 -3.50
N PHE A 95 -29.66 -13.41 -2.42
CA PHE A 95 -30.78 -14.09 -1.76
C PHE A 95 -32.09 -13.94 -2.54
N ALA A 96 -32.39 -12.73 -3.03
CA ALA A 96 -33.70 -12.39 -3.60
C ALA A 96 -33.86 -12.78 -5.08
N GLU A 97 -32.82 -12.65 -5.89
CA GLU A 97 -32.82 -12.93 -7.33
C GLU A 97 -33.32 -14.35 -7.67
N PRO A 98 -32.79 -15.43 -7.08
CA PRO A 98 -33.27 -16.79 -7.40
C PRO A 98 -34.71 -17.02 -6.93
N LEU A 99 -35.12 -16.43 -5.80
CA LEU A 99 -36.49 -16.56 -5.28
C LEU A 99 -37.50 -15.91 -6.21
N LEU A 100 -37.23 -14.68 -6.66
CA LEU A 100 -38.11 -13.96 -7.58
C LEU A 100 -38.14 -14.63 -8.96
N SER A 101 -36.98 -15.00 -9.50
CA SER A 101 -36.89 -15.62 -10.83
C SER A 101 -37.63 -16.96 -10.87
N ALA A 102 -37.49 -17.79 -9.82
CA ALA A 102 -38.21 -19.05 -9.72
C ALA A 102 -39.74 -18.83 -9.64
N ALA A 103 -40.18 -17.86 -8.84
CA ALA A 103 -41.60 -17.55 -8.69
C ALA A 103 -42.23 -17.02 -9.99
N LEU A 104 -41.54 -16.12 -10.71
CA LEU A 104 -41.98 -15.59 -12.00
C LEU A 104 -42.11 -16.68 -13.07
N LYS A 105 -41.14 -17.59 -13.12
CA LYS A 105 -41.16 -18.74 -14.04
C LYS A 105 -42.29 -19.71 -13.70
N GLN A 106 -42.44 -20.06 -12.43
CA GLN A 106 -43.42 -21.05 -11.99
C GLN A 106 -44.87 -20.57 -12.16
N HIS A 107 -45.18 -19.32 -11.82
CA HIS A 107 -46.55 -18.82 -11.83
C HIS A 107 -46.99 -18.25 -13.19
N TYR A 108 -46.06 -17.66 -13.94
CA TYR A 108 -46.40 -16.88 -15.15
C TYR A 108 -45.54 -17.23 -16.38
N GLY A 109 -44.57 -18.14 -16.27
CA GLY A 109 -43.68 -18.49 -17.38
C GLY A 109 -42.83 -17.31 -17.87
N VAL A 110 -42.51 -16.36 -16.97
CA VAL A 110 -41.63 -15.22 -17.24
C VAL A 110 -40.20 -15.62 -16.87
N GLU A 111 -39.29 -15.55 -17.83
CA GLU A 111 -37.86 -15.93 -17.66
C GLU A 111 -36.91 -14.74 -17.91
N ASP A 112 -37.47 -13.54 -18.07
CA ASP A 112 -36.70 -12.31 -18.20
C ASP A 112 -35.82 -12.06 -16.97
N ASP A 113 -34.61 -11.57 -17.20
CA ASP A 113 -33.68 -11.19 -16.13
C ASP A 113 -34.29 -10.08 -15.28
N VAL A 114 -34.45 -10.36 -13.98
CA VAL A 114 -35.11 -9.50 -12.99
C VAL A 114 -34.30 -8.25 -12.63
N LYS A 115 -33.00 -8.23 -12.92
CA LYS A 115 -32.11 -7.08 -12.68
C LYS A 115 -32.14 -6.09 -13.84
N THR A 116 -32.27 -6.58 -15.06
CA THR A 116 -32.23 -5.76 -16.29
C THR A 116 -33.62 -5.50 -16.89
N THR A 117 -34.67 -6.08 -16.30
CA THR A 117 -36.07 -5.79 -16.63
C THR A 117 -36.67 -4.86 -15.59
N PHE A 118 -37.31 -3.79 -16.06
CA PHE A 118 -37.78 -2.70 -15.21
C PHE A 118 -39.31 -2.58 -15.28
N LEU A 119 -39.90 -2.01 -14.23
CA LEU A 119 -41.26 -1.52 -14.18
C LEU A 119 -41.23 -0.02 -14.42
N HIS A 120 -42.13 0.45 -15.27
CA HIS A 120 -42.47 1.86 -15.44
C HIS A 120 -43.88 2.08 -14.90
N LEU A 121 -43.99 2.52 -13.65
CA LEU A 121 -45.26 2.67 -12.93
C LEU A 121 -45.72 4.12 -12.95
N TYR A 122 -46.98 4.33 -13.32
CA TYR A 122 -47.69 5.59 -13.13
C TYR A 122 -48.54 5.45 -11.86
N LEU A 123 -48.24 6.27 -10.87
CA LEU A 123 -48.89 6.22 -9.56
C LEU A 123 -49.72 7.49 -9.33
N PRO A 124 -50.94 7.40 -8.78
CA PRO A 124 -51.73 8.58 -8.42
C PRO A 124 -50.99 9.44 -7.39
N LYS A 125 -50.91 10.76 -7.61
CA LYS A 125 -50.29 11.68 -6.64
C LYS A 125 -51.20 11.83 -5.42
N GLN A 126 -50.86 11.19 -4.30
CA GLN A 126 -51.57 11.45 -3.03
C GLN A 126 -51.16 12.80 -2.45
N GLN A 127 -52.13 13.71 -2.26
CA GLN A 127 -51.95 14.98 -1.55
C GLN A 127 -52.41 14.89 -0.08
N PRO A 128 -51.87 15.72 0.82
CA PRO A 128 -52.37 15.85 2.20
C PRO A 128 -53.88 16.21 2.23
N TRP A 129 -54.57 15.82 3.31
CA TRP A 129 -56.02 15.94 3.51
C TRP A 129 -56.62 17.37 3.42
N TYR A 130 -55.82 18.42 3.25
CA TYR A 130 -56.24 19.82 3.22
C TYR A 130 -56.04 20.53 1.86
N ALA A 131 -55.60 19.83 0.80
CA ALA A 131 -55.48 20.41 -0.54
C ALA A 131 -56.73 20.10 -1.39
N ILE A 132 -57.33 21.14 -1.99
CA ILE A 132 -58.47 21.00 -2.93
C ILE A 132 -57.91 20.58 -4.30
N ASP A 133 -58.40 19.44 -4.80
CA ASP A 133 -57.93 18.80 -6.03
C ASP A 133 -58.46 19.52 -7.29
N ILE A 134 -57.54 20.09 -8.06
CA ILE A 134 -57.81 20.67 -9.39
C ILE A 134 -56.91 20.07 -10.49
N SER A 135 -56.14 19.01 -10.19
CA SER A 135 -55.40 18.28 -11.24
C SER A 135 -55.06 16.85 -10.82
N LYS A 136 -55.53 15.87 -11.61
CA LYS A 136 -55.17 14.44 -11.52
C LYS A 136 -53.71 14.21 -11.91
N GLY A 137 -52.76 14.66 -11.09
CA GLY A 137 -51.34 14.45 -11.32
C GLY A 137 -50.94 13.00 -11.07
N VAL A 138 -50.14 12.41 -11.95
CA VAL A 138 -49.48 11.11 -11.76
C VAL A 138 -47.98 11.31 -11.53
N VAL A 139 -47.37 10.44 -10.72
CA VAL A 139 -45.92 10.38 -10.53
C VAL A 139 -45.39 9.10 -11.16
N THR A 140 -44.32 9.23 -11.94
CA THR A 140 -43.68 8.09 -12.59
C THR A 140 -42.57 7.48 -11.73
N ARG A 141 -42.56 6.15 -11.63
CA ARG A 141 -41.55 5.34 -10.94
C ARG A 141 -40.96 4.31 -11.91
N THR A 142 -39.64 4.38 -12.11
CA THR A 142 -38.89 3.40 -12.90
C THR A 142 -37.96 2.61 -11.98
N VAL A 143 -38.10 1.29 -11.91
CA VAL A 143 -37.37 0.43 -10.95
C VAL A 143 -37.22 -0.99 -11.51
N SER A 144 -36.13 -1.71 -11.21
CA SER A 144 -35.97 -3.10 -11.65
C SER A 144 -37.04 -4.00 -11.02
N LEU A 145 -37.31 -5.17 -11.61
CA LEU A 145 -38.22 -6.15 -11.00
C LEU A 145 -37.71 -6.62 -9.64
N LEU A 146 -36.39 -6.82 -9.51
CA LEU A 146 -35.76 -7.24 -8.26
C LEU A 146 -35.92 -6.19 -7.16
N ASP A 147 -35.60 -4.93 -7.45
CA ASP A 147 -35.74 -3.84 -6.49
C ASP A 147 -37.19 -3.61 -6.11
N ALA A 148 -38.12 -3.72 -7.07
CA ALA A 148 -39.54 -3.61 -6.79
C ALA A 148 -40.02 -4.72 -5.83
N ALA A 149 -39.57 -5.96 -6.03
CA ALA A 149 -39.90 -7.06 -5.14
C ALA A 149 -39.28 -6.91 -3.74
N LEU A 150 -38.06 -6.38 -3.65
CA LEU A 150 -37.38 -6.10 -2.38
C LEU A 150 -38.04 -4.97 -1.60
N HIS A 151 -38.53 -3.94 -2.29
CA HIS A 151 -39.29 -2.86 -1.65
C HIS A 151 -40.74 -3.23 -1.35
N ASN A 152 -41.23 -4.31 -1.96
CA ASN A 152 -42.59 -4.81 -1.83
C ASN A 152 -43.64 -3.75 -2.22
N PHE A 153 -44.93 -4.09 -2.11
CA PHE A 153 -46.04 -3.20 -2.45
C PHE A 153 -47.06 -3.16 -1.32
N ALA A 154 -47.54 -1.97 -0.97
CA ALA A 154 -48.58 -1.81 0.04
C ALA A 154 -49.95 -2.26 -0.49
N ARG A 155 -50.84 -2.73 0.39
CA ARG A 155 -52.19 -3.17 0.00
C ARG A 155 -53.03 -2.06 -0.64
N SER A 156 -52.76 -0.81 -0.26
CA SER A 156 -53.42 0.38 -0.79
C SER A 156 -52.74 0.96 -2.04
N GLU A 157 -51.65 0.36 -2.52
CA GLU A 157 -50.90 0.89 -3.67
C GLU A 157 -51.56 0.47 -4.98
N THR A 158 -52.06 1.46 -5.73
CA THR A 158 -52.68 1.27 -7.04
C THR A 158 -51.84 1.91 -8.13
N CYS A 159 -51.70 1.23 -9.27
CA CYS A 159 -51.02 1.75 -10.46
C CYS A 159 -52.04 2.07 -11.56
N GLU A 160 -51.79 3.11 -12.34
CA GLU A 160 -52.59 3.45 -13.52
C GLU A 160 -52.39 2.39 -14.62
N ALA A 161 -53.38 2.24 -15.50
CA ALA A 161 -53.41 1.23 -16.56
C ALA A 161 -52.21 1.33 -17.54
N ASP A 162 -51.66 2.53 -17.72
CA ASP A 162 -50.53 2.80 -18.60
C ASP A 162 -49.18 2.29 -18.03
N SER A 163 -49.15 1.81 -16.79
CA SER A 163 -47.93 1.26 -16.17
C SER A 163 -47.47 -0.02 -16.86
N ASP A 164 -46.20 -0.15 -17.23
CA ASP A 164 -45.70 -1.27 -18.06
C ASP A 164 -44.37 -1.89 -17.62
N PHE A 165 -44.01 -3.03 -18.23
CA PHE A 165 -42.69 -3.63 -18.13
C PHE A 165 -41.82 -3.13 -19.27
N ILE A 166 -40.59 -2.72 -18.97
CA ILE A 166 -39.68 -2.07 -19.92
C ILE A 166 -38.27 -2.68 -19.84
N SER A 167 -37.47 -2.46 -20.88
CA SER A 167 -36.02 -2.67 -20.82
C SER A 167 -35.36 -1.68 -19.84
N GLN A 168 -34.14 -1.99 -19.40
CA GLN A 168 -33.34 -1.04 -18.64
C GLN A 168 -33.19 0.26 -19.43
N PRO A 169 -33.60 1.42 -18.87
CA PRO A 169 -33.45 2.70 -19.56
C PRO A 169 -31.99 3.03 -19.85
N ASP A 170 -31.71 3.63 -21.02
CA ASP A 170 -30.39 4.16 -21.36
C ASP A 170 -30.08 5.46 -20.60
N GLU A 171 -28.88 6.02 -20.77
CA GLU A 171 -28.44 7.27 -20.13
C GLU A 171 -29.34 8.48 -20.48
N ARG A 172 -30.15 8.39 -21.55
CA ARG A 172 -31.10 9.41 -21.99
C ARG A 172 -32.52 9.13 -21.49
N GLY A 173 -32.72 8.05 -20.73
CA GLY A 173 -34.01 7.60 -20.22
C GLY A 173 -34.90 6.93 -21.26
N LEU A 174 -34.34 6.52 -22.41
CA LEU A 174 -35.08 5.79 -23.45
C LEU A 174 -35.15 4.31 -23.10
N PHE A 175 -36.29 3.67 -23.41
CA PHE A 175 -36.55 2.26 -23.12
C PHE A 175 -37.52 1.65 -24.15
N ASP A 176 -37.52 0.33 -24.20
CA ASP A 176 -38.45 -0.47 -25.01
C ASP A 176 -39.48 -1.16 -24.10
N ILE A 177 -40.73 -1.25 -24.54
CA ILE A 177 -41.77 -1.99 -23.83
C ILE A 177 -41.55 -3.49 -24.04
N LYS A 178 -41.48 -4.25 -22.94
CA LYS A 178 -41.37 -5.71 -22.96
C LYS A 178 -42.75 -6.35 -22.97
N PRO A 179 -42.98 -7.41 -23.77
CA PRO A 179 -44.30 -8.04 -23.91
C PRO A 179 -44.72 -8.92 -22.71
N ILE A 180 -44.23 -8.63 -21.50
CA ILE A 180 -44.49 -9.40 -20.26
C ILE A 180 -45.96 -9.26 -19.82
N LYS A 181 -46.60 -8.10 -20.09
CA LYS A 181 -48.03 -7.88 -19.83
C LYS A 181 -48.97 -8.94 -20.42
N ARG A 182 -48.54 -9.64 -21.48
CA ARG A 182 -49.30 -10.75 -22.09
C ARG A 182 -49.37 -11.99 -21.20
N LYS A 183 -48.40 -12.15 -20.28
CA LYS A 183 -48.27 -13.27 -19.36
C LYS A 183 -48.70 -12.90 -17.94
N MET A 184 -48.37 -11.69 -17.50
CA MET A 184 -48.57 -11.22 -16.13
C MET A 184 -48.85 -9.72 -16.10
N SER A 185 -49.93 -9.30 -15.43
CA SER A 185 -50.24 -7.89 -15.19
C SER A 185 -49.40 -7.29 -14.06
N ILE A 186 -49.37 -5.95 -13.96
CA ILE A 186 -48.72 -5.24 -12.85
C ILE A 186 -49.35 -5.64 -11.51
N ALA A 187 -50.68 -5.73 -11.41
CA ALA A 187 -51.37 -6.15 -10.20
C ALA A 187 -51.04 -7.60 -9.79
N GLN A 188 -50.87 -8.50 -10.77
CA GLN A 188 -50.41 -9.87 -10.52
C GLN A 188 -48.96 -9.90 -10.02
N PHE A 189 -48.08 -9.06 -10.57
CA PHE A 189 -46.72 -8.90 -10.06
C PHE A 189 -46.68 -8.34 -8.63
N GLN A 190 -47.49 -7.31 -8.32
CA GLN A 190 -47.62 -6.77 -6.97
C GLN A 190 -48.08 -7.84 -5.97
N THR A 191 -49.08 -8.63 -6.35
CA THR A 191 -49.59 -9.75 -5.54
C THR A 191 -48.49 -10.80 -5.32
N LEU A 192 -47.76 -11.17 -6.37
CA LEU A 192 -46.65 -12.12 -6.27
C LEU A 192 -45.57 -11.63 -5.28
N CYS A 193 -45.19 -10.36 -5.33
CA CYS A 193 -44.20 -9.79 -4.42
C CYS A 193 -44.67 -9.86 -2.96
N ARG A 194 -45.95 -9.56 -2.71
CA ARG A 194 -46.55 -9.62 -1.38
C ARG A 194 -46.65 -11.05 -0.83
N GLU A 195 -46.96 -12.03 -1.69
CA GLU A 195 -47.02 -13.45 -1.32
C GLU A 195 -45.63 -14.06 -1.10
N LEU A 196 -44.67 -13.67 -1.94
CA LEU A 196 -43.29 -14.12 -1.81
C LEU A 196 -42.66 -13.55 -0.53
N ASP A 197 -42.95 -12.28 -0.19
CA ASP A 197 -42.47 -11.57 1.00
C ASP A 197 -40.97 -11.80 1.26
N ILE A 198 -40.15 -11.40 0.27
CA ILE A 198 -38.69 -11.54 0.34
C ILE A 198 -38.14 -10.83 1.58
N GLY A 199 -38.75 -9.71 2.00
CA GLY A 199 -38.36 -8.97 3.19
C GLY A 199 -38.41 -9.79 4.48
N VAL A 200 -39.53 -10.47 4.76
CA VAL A 200 -39.62 -11.36 5.94
C VAL A 200 -38.61 -12.50 5.84
N ARG A 201 -38.52 -13.14 4.68
CA ARG A 201 -37.62 -14.29 4.48
C ARG A 201 -36.16 -13.91 4.68
N TYR A 202 -35.73 -12.77 4.15
CA TYR A 202 -34.36 -12.29 4.30
C TYR A 202 -34.05 -11.87 5.75
N ASN A 203 -34.99 -11.22 6.43
CA ASN A 203 -34.81 -10.87 7.84
C ASN A 203 -34.69 -12.12 8.73
N GLN A 204 -35.54 -13.13 8.51
CA GLN A 204 -35.44 -14.43 9.19
C GLN A 204 -34.11 -15.14 8.90
N TYR A 205 -33.68 -15.13 7.64
CA TYR A 205 -32.38 -15.67 7.23
C TYR A 205 -31.22 -15.00 7.99
N LEU A 206 -31.17 -13.66 8.02
CA LEU A 206 -30.12 -12.94 8.75
C LEU A 206 -30.18 -13.18 10.26
N GLN A 207 -31.37 -13.20 10.86
CA GLN A 207 -31.53 -13.48 12.29
C GLN A 207 -31.04 -14.89 12.63
N SER A 208 -31.31 -15.89 11.81
CA SER A 208 -30.84 -17.26 12.05
C SER A 208 -29.31 -17.39 12.12
N ILE A 209 -28.58 -16.50 11.43
CA ILE A 209 -27.11 -16.49 11.39
C ILE A 209 -26.52 -15.55 12.46
N LEU A 210 -27.09 -14.35 12.61
CA LEU A 210 -26.54 -13.28 13.45
C LEU A 210 -27.07 -13.31 14.89
N LEU A 211 -28.21 -13.94 15.10
CA LEU A 211 -28.88 -14.15 16.39
C LEU A 211 -29.25 -15.64 16.57
N PRO A 212 -28.27 -16.56 16.51
CA PRO A 212 -28.58 -17.98 16.67
C PRO A 212 -29.14 -18.27 18.06
N ASP A 213 -30.10 -19.21 18.13
CA ASP A 213 -30.69 -19.66 19.41
C ASP A 213 -29.65 -20.33 20.32
N ASP A 214 -28.62 -20.94 19.72
CA ASP A 214 -27.49 -21.49 20.46
C ASP A 214 -26.63 -20.38 21.10
N ALA A 215 -26.61 -20.38 22.44
CA ALA A 215 -25.84 -19.43 23.23
C ALA A 215 -24.32 -19.50 22.96
N VAL A 216 -23.79 -20.69 22.60
CA VAL A 216 -22.37 -20.87 22.30
C VAL A 216 -22.03 -20.20 20.97
N ALA A 217 -22.79 -20.46 19.90
CA ALA A 217 -22.64 -19.83 18.60
C ALA A 217 -22.76 -18.30 18.70
N LYS A 218 -23.75 -17.79 19.43
CA LYS A 218 -23.94 -16.35 19.65
C LYS A 218 -22.74 -15.71 20.37
N THR A 219 -22.22 -16.38 21.39
CA THR A 219 -21.04 -15.92 22.13
C THR A 219 -19.78 -15.96 21.26
N LEU A 220 -19.62 -16.99 20.42
CA LEU A 220 -18.50 -17.14 19.50
C LEU A 220 -18.49 -16.02 18.44
N LEU A 221 -19.65 -15.75 17.83
CA LEU A 221 -19.85 -14.64 16.89
C LEU A 221 -19.44 -13.31 17.53
N LYS A 222 -20.02 -12.99 18.69
CA LYS A 222 -19.67 -11.77 19.44
C LYS A 222 -18.17 -11.68 19.71
N LYS A 223 -17.56 -12.77 20.19
CA LYS A 223 -16.14 -12.82 20.53
C LYS A 223 -15.24 -12.57 19.33
N LYS A 224 -15.51 -13.21 18.18
CA LYS A 224 -14.72 -13.01 16.96
C LYS A 224 -14.90 -11.58 16.41
N VAL A 225 -16.12 -11.04 16.43
CA VAL A 225 -16.38 -9.68 15.93
C VAL A 225 -15.66 -8.65 16.81
N VAL A 226 -15.73 -8.80 18.14
CA VAL A 226 -14.99 -7.94 19.07
C VAL A 226 -13.48 -8.06 18.88
N ARG A 227 -12.94 -9.26 18.66
CA ARG A 227 -11.50 -9.44 18.39
C ARG A 227 -11.05 -8.74 17.12
N SER A 228 -11.82 -8.87 16.04
CA SER A 228 -11.54 -8.18 14.77
C SER A 228 -11.59 -6.65 14.95
N GLN A 229 -12.62 -6.12 15.60
CA GLN A 229 -12.72 -4.68 15.88
C GLN A 229 -11.58 -4.17 16.77
N LYS A 230 -11.20 -4.94 17.79
CA LYS A 230 -10.06 -4.61 18.65
C LYS A 230 -8.75 -4.63 17.88
N ALA A 231 -8.53 -5.63 17.03
CA ALA A 231 -7.34 -5.68 16.19
C ALA A 231 -7.27 -4.49 15.22
N ALA A 232 -8.41 -4.08 14.64
CA ALA A 232 -8.48 -2.90 13.78
C ALA A 232 -8.19 -1.60 14.53
N PHE A 233 -8.70 -1.44 15.76
CA PHE A 233 -8.41 -0.26 16.59
C PHE A 233 -6.93 -0.22 16.99
N VAL A 234 -6.36 -1.36 17.41
CA VAL A 234 -4.93 -1.46 17.77
C VAL A 234 -4.04 -1.14 16.56
N ALA A 235 -4.34 -1.70 15.39
CA ALA A 235 -3.61 -1.40 14.16
C ALA A 235 -3.71 0.09 13.78
N ALA A 236 -4.89 0.69 13.91
CA ALA A 236 -5.07 2.13 13.69
C ALA A 236 -4.25 2.98 14.68
N ALA A 237 -4.18 2.59 15.96
CA ALA A 237 -3.37 3.29 16.95
C ALA A 237 -1.85 3.18 16.68
N GLN A 238 -1.38 2.01 16.24
CA GLN A 238 0.03 1.85 15.84
C GLN A 238 0.34 2.63 14.56
N LEU A 239 -0.56 2.57 13.57
CA LEU A 239 -0.44 3.34 12.33
C LEU A 239 -0.37 4.84 12.62
N ALA A 240 -1.21 5.32 13.54
CA ALA A 240 -1.24 6.73 13.93
C ALA A 240 0.08 7.21 14.57
N VAL A 241 0.87 6.33 15.19
CA VAL A 241 2.23 6.70 15.65
C VAL A 241 3.17 6.84 14.46
N VAL A 242 3.11 5.89 13.53
CA VAL A 242 3.95 5.88 12.31
C VAL A 242 3.62 7.08 11.41
N THR A 243 2.35 7.47 11.27
CA THR A 243 1.92 8.65 10.50
C THR A 243 2.10 9.97 11.25
N GLY A 244 2.46 9.93 12.54
CA GLY A 244 2.57 11.13 13.40
C GLY A 244 1.23 11.74 13.82
N ASP A 245 0.11 11.06 13.57
CA ASP A 245 -1.23 11.50 13.97
C ASP A 245 -1.47 11.39 15.50
N ILE A 246 -0.70 10.56 16.21
CA ILE A 246 -0.59 10.56 17.67
C ILE A 246 0.87 10.31 18.12
N GLY A 247 1.19 10.70 19.36
CA GLY A 247 2.47 10.35 19.98
C GLY A 247 2.46 8.99 20.70
N PRO A 248 3.64 8.40 20.98
CA PRO A 248 3.78 7.12 21.69
C PRO A 248 3.03 7.03 23.03
N TYR A 249 3.09 8.09 23.85
CA TYR A 249 2.36 8.15 25.12
C TYR A 249 0.85 8.06 24.93
N THR A 250 0.31 8.78 23.94
CA THR A 250 -1.13 8.75 23.62
C THR A 250 -1.55 7.36 23.17
N ARG A 251 -0.74 6.70 22.33
CA ARG A 251 -0.96 5.30 21.94
C ARG A 251 -1.06 4.41 23.17
N ASP A 252 -0.10 4.48 24.09
CA ASP A 252 -0.06 3.59 25.25
C ASP A 252 -1.30 3.78 26.14
N VAL A 253 -1.73 5.02 26.36
CA VAL A 253 -2.97 5.34 27.07
C VAL A 253 -4.19 4.77 26.35
N VAL A 254 -4.30 4.96 25.03
CA VAL A 254 -5.42 4.43 24.24
C VAL A 254 -5.44 2.90 24.31
N LEU A 255 -4.31 2.23 24.10
CA LEU A 255 -4.22 0.77 24.17
C LEU A 255 -4.61 0.23 25.56
N ALA A 256 -4.17 0.87 26.64
CA ALA A 256 -4.58 0.52 28.01
C ALA A 256 -6.10 0.70 28.21
N MET A 257 -6.71 1.76 27.66
CA MET A 257 -8.17 1.93 27.68
C MET A 257 -8.89 0.80 26.94
N LEU A 258 -8.35 0.31 25.81
CA LEU A 258 -8.91 -0.80 25.04
C LEU A 258 -8.83 -2.16 25.76
N GLU A 259 -7.87 -2.31 26.69
CA GLU A 259 -7.75 -3.45 27.60
C GLU A 259 -8.69 -3.35 28.81
N GLY A 260 -9.40 -2.22 28.98
CA GLY A 260 -10.38 -2.02 30.04
C GLY A 260 -9.80 -1.41 31.33
N GLU A 261 -8.56 -0.93 31.29
CA GLU A 261 -7.99 -0.15 32.38
C GLU A 261 -8.78 1.13 32.61
N ARG A 262 -9.00 1.47 33.88
CA ARG A 262 -9.83 2.60 34.31
C ARG A 262 -8.97 3.71 34.90
N ASN A 263 -9.53 4.91 34.97
CA ASN A 263 -8.91 6.10 35.58
C ASN A 263 -7.62 6.57 34.88
N LEU A 264 -7.41 6.15 33.63
CA LEU A 264 -6.31 6.64 32.80
C LEU A 264 -6.44 8.15 32.56
N LYS A 265 -5.28 8.82 32.54
CA LYS A 265 -5.20 10.27 32.38
C LYS A 265 -4.33 10.64 31.20
N LEU A 266 -4.84 11.53 30.35
CA LEU A 266 -4.07 12.23 29.34
C LEU A 266 -3.97 13.70 29.78
N LYS A 267 -2.75 14.20 29.95
CA LYS A 267 -2.50 15.55 30.48
C LYS A 267 -3.27 15.87 31.78
N GLY A 268 -3.40 14.87 32.66
CA GLY A 268 -4.10 15.00 33.96
C GLY A 268 -5.63 14.85 33.91
N LYS A 269 -6.26 14.72 32.74
CA LYS A 269 -7.71 14.59 32.56
C LYS A 269 -8.13 13.15 32.33
N HIS A 270 -9.25 12.73 32.91
CA HIS A 270 -9.80 11.39 32.70
C HIS A 270 -10.44 11.28 31.33
N LEU A 271 -10.02 10.28 30.55
CA LEU A 271 -10.57 10.02 29.23
C LEU A 271 -11.81 9.13 29.30
N ARG A 272 -12.73 9.38 28.38
CA ARG A 272 -13.98 8.64 28.16
C ARG A 272 -14.17 8.40 26.66
N PHE A 273 -15.00 7.41 26.34
CA PHE A 273 -15.43 7.15 24.97
C PHE A 273 -16.77 7.84 24.71
N HIS A 274 -16.87 8.50 23.58
CA HIS A 274 -18.08 9.17 23.11
C HIS A 274 -18.43 8.71 21.69
N GLU A 275 -19.71 8.73 21.38
CA GLU A 275 -20.25 8.60 20.03
C GLU A 275 -20.35 9.95 19.35
N LEU A 276 -20.47 9.92 18.02
CA LEU A 276 -20.68 11.10 17.19
C LEU A 276 -22.02 11.01 16.47
N SER A 277 -22.78 12.09 16.51
CA SER A 277 -23.95 12.32 15.67
C SER A 277 -23.69 13.52 14.74
N MET A 278 -24.22 13.46 13.52
CA MET A 278 -24.14 14.54 12.53
C MET A 278 -25.48 14.63 11.80
N LEU A 279 -25.98 15.85 11.53
CA LEU A 279 -27.28 16.09 10.88
C LEU A 279 -28.40 15.28 11.56
N ASP A 280 -28.42 15.35 12.90
CA ASP A 280 -29.34 14.63 13.78
C ASP A 280 -29.38 13.09 13.57
N THR A 281 -28.33 12.53 12.96
CA THR A 281 -28.14 11.11 12.69
C THR A 281 -26.97 10.56 13.50
N ALA A 282 -27.21 9.53 14.32
CA ALA A 282 -26.16 8.84 15.06
C ALA A 282 -25.28 7.99 14.13
N LEU A 283 -23.96 8.19 14.20
CA LEU A 283 -22.98 7.54 13.34
C LEU A 283 -22.45 6.27 14.00
N THR A 284 -22.82 5.10 13.47
CA THR A 284 -22.52 3.81 14.09
C THR A 284 -21.05 3.43 13.92
N GLY A 285 -20.28 3.43 15.02
CA GLY A 285 -18.93 2.88 15.06
C GLY A 285 -17.79 3.91 15.02
N ILE A 286 -18.09 5.20 14.84
CA ILE A 286 -17.13 6.28 15.06
C ILE A 286 -17.02 6.51 16.57
N VAL A 287 -15.80 6.58 17.09
CA VAL A 287 -15.53 6.73 18.53
C VAL A 287 -14.62 7.92 18.76
N LEU A 288 -15.04 8.82 19.65
CA LEU A 288 -14.18 9.90 20.15
C LEU A 288 -13.66 9.54 21.53
N ILE A 289 -12.38 9.81 21.77
CA ILE A 289 -11.73 9.67 23.08
C ILE A 289 -11.35 11.07 23.55
N ALA A 290 -12.04 11.53 24.58
CA ALA A 290 -11.85 12.87 25.13
C ALA A 290 -12.23 12.89 26.62
N PRO A 291 -11.89 13.95 27.36
CA PRO A 291 -12.54 14.24 28.63
C PRO A 291 -14.07 14.34 28.50
N ASP A 292 -14.78 14.47 29.62
CA ASP A 292 -16.21 14.73 29.59
C ASP A 292 -16.49 16.12 29.02
N LEU A 293 -16.80 16.17 27.71
CA LEU A 293 -16.91 17.42 26.93
C LEU A 293 -18.02 18.34 27.44
N ASP A 294 -19.07 17.78 28.04
CA ASP A 294 -20.19 18.54 28.62
C ASP A 294 -19.84 19.20 29.96
N ARG A 295 -18.76 18.75 30.60
CA ARG A 295 -18.32 19.25 31.92
C ARG A 295 -17.09 20.14 31.86
N THR A 296 -16.56 20.40 30.68
CA THR A 296 -15.34 21.18 30.47
C THR A 296 -15.61 22.49 29.75
N TRP A 297 -15.15 23.59 30.35
CA TRP A 297 -15.23 24.95 29.76
C TRP A 297 -13.99 25.31 28.93
N GLN A 298 -13.00 24.41 28.88
CA GLN A 298 -11.72 24.60 28.19
C GLN A 298 -11.72 23.82 26.87
N THR A 299 -10.94 24.30 25.90
CA THR A 299 -10.66 23.56 24.68
C THR A 299 -9.87 22.30 25.02
N GLU A 300 -10.50 21.14 24.93
CA GLU A 300 -9.87 19.85 25.22
C GLU A 300 -9.45 19.14 23.93
N GLN A 301 -8.32 18.46 23.99
CA GLN A 301 -7.83 17.58 22.93
C GLN A 301 -8.80 16.41 22.72
N VAL A 302 -9.08 16.08 21.46
CA VAL A 302 -9.95 14.97 21.08
C VAL A 302 -9.18 13.99 20.21
N ILE A 303 -9.23 12.71 20.54
CA ILE A 303 -8.70 11.65 19.68
C ILE A 303 -9.90 11.02 18.97
N ALA A 304 -9.95 11.13 17.65
CA ALA A 304 -11.02 10.54 16.86
C ALA A 304 -10.55 9.21 16.27
N TYR A 305 -11.36 8.17 16.45
CA TYR A 305 -11.24 6.89 15.75
C TYR A 305 -12.37 6.79 14.74
N VAL A 306 -12.02 6.89 13.46
CA VAL A 306 -12.92 6.71 12.32
C VAL A 306 -12.47 5.42 11.63
N PRO A 307 -13.17 4.29 11.85
CA PRO A 307 -12.70 2.98 11.41
C PRO A 307 -12.36 2.95 9.91
N GLN A 308 -11.08 2.74 9.58
CA GLN A 308 -10.58 2.59 8.21
C GLN A 308 -10.68 3.84 7.34
N ASP A 309 -10.69 5.01 7.97
CA ASP A 309 -10.59 6.27 7.25
C ASP A 309 -9.37 6.26 6.32
N PRO A 310 -9.52 6.66 5.05
CA PRO A 310 -8.42 6.59 4.08
C PRO A 310 -7.28 7.56 4.38
N GLU A 311 -7.48 8.56 5.24
CA GLU A 311 -6.45 9.53 5.59
C GLU A 311 -6.05 9.45 7.08
N HIS A 312 -7.02 9.30 8.01
CA HIS A 312 -6.78 9.34 9.45
C HIS A 312 -7.64 8.31 10.23
N PRO A 313 -7.32 7.00 10.20
CA PRO A 313 -8.08 5.98 10.95
C PRO A 313 -8.16 6.28 12.45
N LEU A 314 -7.09 6.84 13.01
CA LEU A 314 -7.04 7.35 14.37
C LEU A 314 -6.13 8.58 14.41
N LYS A 315 -6.63 9.69 14.96
CA LYS A 315 -5.85 10.94 15.03
C LYS A 315 -6.21 11.77 16.24
N SER A 316 -5.19 12.43 16.79
CA SER A 316 -5.35 13.43 17.84
C SER A 316 -5.51 14.83 17.24
N TYR A 317 -6.60 15.50 17.61
CA TYR A 317 -6.90 16.88 17.24
C TYR A 317 -6.78 17.81 18.44
N PRO A 318 -6.34 19.06 18.26
CA PRO A 318 -6.25 20.03 19.36
C PRO A 318 -7.61 20.33 20.00
N SER A 319 -8.70 20.22 19.23
CA SER A 319 -10.06 20.46 19.71
C SER A 319 -11.11 19.66 18.93
N LEU A 320 -12.34 19.56 19.48
CA LEU A 320 -13.48 19.01 18.75
C LEU A 320 -13.75 19.78 17.43
N PRO A 321 -13.80 21.13 17.40
CA PRO A 321 -13.92 21.87 16.14
C PRO A 321 -12.87 21.53 15.07
N ASP A 322 -11.61 21.29 15.44
CA ASP A 322 -10.56 20.92 14.47
C ASP A 322 -10.86 19.56 13.81
N PHE A 323 -11.30 18.59 14.60
CA PHE A 323 -11.75 17.30 14.07
C PHE A 323 -12.96 17.45 13.15
N LEU A 324 -13.97 18.24 13.56
CA LEU A 324 -15.18 18.44 12.78
C LEU A 324 -14.90 19.17 11.45
N ASN A 325 -13.98 20.12 11.45
CA ASN A 325 -13.51 20.80 10.24
C ASN A 325 -12.81 19.82 9.28
N GLU A 326 -11.98 18.92 9.82
CA GLU A 326 -11.30 17.90 9.02
C GLU A 326 -12.28 16.90 8.42
N LEU A 327 -13.23 16.38 9.21
CA LEU A 327 -14.28 15.49 8.70
C LEU A 327 -15.14 16.19 7.64
N THR A 328 -15.47 17.48 7.85
CA THR A 328 -16.19 18.30 6.88
C THR A 328 -15.41 18.44 5.58
N ARG A 329 -14.09 18.65 5.65
CA ARG A 329 -13.21 18.72 4.47
C ARG A 329 -13.24 17.41 3.69
N GLN A 330 -13.08 16.27 4.36
CA GLN A 330 -13.10 14.95 3.71
C GLN A 330 -14.45 14.66 3.01
N LEU A 331 -15.57 14.94 3.69
CA LEU A 331 -16.92 14.81 3.12
C LEU A 331 -17.16 15.75 1.94
N ARG A 332 -16.58 16.95 1.97
CA ARG A 332 -16.68 17.94 0.88
C ARG A 332 -15.88 17.52 -0.34
N GLU A 333 -14.62 17.15 -0.17
CA GLU A 333 -13.74 16.76 -1.28
C GLU A 333 -14.18 15.47 -1.96
N ASN A 334 -14.77 14.55 -1.19
CA ASN A 334 -15.33 13.29 -1.70
C ASN A 334 -14.35 12.49 -2.57
N LYS A 335 -13.07 12.47 -2.19
CA LYS A 335 -11.99 11.82 -2.97
C LYS A 335 -12.26 10.35 -3.23
N LEU A 336 -11.81 9.86 -4.38
CA LEU A 336 -11.77 8.44 -4.72
C LEU A 336 -10.68 7.73 -3.90
N ILE A 337 -11.08 6.70 -3.17
CA ILE A 337 -10.24 5.74 -2.45
C ILE A 337 -9.83 4.67 -3.47
N ARG A 338 -8.53 4.55 -3.77
CA ARG A 338 -8.07 3.72 -4.90
C ARG A 338 -8.22 2.23 -4.64
N SER A 339 -7.91 1.77 -3.43
CA SER A 339 -8.03 0.36 -3.03
C SER A 339 -9.45 -0.18 -3.23
N SER A 340 -10.48 0.56 -2.80
CA SER A 340 -11.87 0.12 -2.87
C SER A 340 -12.63 0.59 -4.12
N GLY A 341 -12.12 1.60 -4.83
CA GLY A 341 -12.84 2.28 -5.92
C GLY A 341 -14.03 3.13 -5.45
N MET A 342 -14.15 3.38 -4.14
CA MET A 342 -15.24 4.16 -3.55
C MET A 342 -14.82 5.61 -3.35
N THR A 343 -15.75 6.55 -3.49
CA THR A 343 -15.60 7.92 -3.00
C THR A 343 -15.67 7.96 -1.46
N TYR A 344 -15.14 9.02 -0.84
CA TYR A 344 -15.19 9.17 0.62
C TYR A 344 -16.62 9.11 1.17
N ARG A 345 -17.61 9.71 0.50
CA ARG A 345 -19.03 9.64 0.91
C ARG A 345 -19.61 8.24 0.79
N GLN A 346 -19.23 7.47 -0.23
CA GLN A 346 -19.60 6.05 -0.35
C GLN A 346 -19.04 5.23 0.82
N TYR A 347 -17.76 5.39 1.14
CA TYR A 347 -17.14 4.79 2.34
C TYR A 347 -17.87 5.23 3.62
N PHE A 348 -18.12 6.53 3.77
CA PHE A 348 -18.74 7.10 4.98
C PHE A 348 -20.18 6.64 5.20
N SER A 349 -20.88 6.28 4.10
CA SER A 349 -22.26 5.79 4.17
C SER A 349 -22.45 4.58 5.09
N GLN A 350 -21.38 3.80 5.33
CA GLN A 350 -21.40 2.64 6.23
C GLN A 350 -21.68 3.03 7.69
N PHE A 351 -21.41 4.26 8.10
CA PHE A 351 -21.69 4.75 9.45
C PHE A 351 -23.13 5.24 9.61
N VAL A 352 -23.83 5.50 8.49
CA VAL A 352 -25.17 6.09 8.47
C VAL A 352 -26.23 4.99 8.40
N PRO A 353 -27.26 4.96 9.27
CA PRO A 353 -28.41 4.04 9.17
C PRO A 353 -29.06 4.10 7.77
N HIS A 354 -29.36 2.95 7.18
CA HIS A 354 -29.88 2.89 5.80
C HIS A 354 -31.17 3.69 5.63
N GLN A 355 -32.05 3.66 6.65
CA GLN A 355 -33.30 4.42 6.66
C GLN A 355 -33.12 5.93 6.46
N GLN A 356 -32.05 6.49 7.03
CA GLN A 356 -31.79 7.94 7.08
C GLN A 356 -30.80 8.39 6.00
N ARG A 357 -30.11 7.45 5.34
CA ARG A 357 -29.00 7.71 4.41
C ARG A 357 -29.36 8.68 3.28
N GLY A 358 -30.55 8.53 2.69
CA GLY A 358 -31.04 9.47 1.69
C GLY A 358 -31.16 10.88 2.26
N LEU A 359 -31.96 11.08 3.31
CA LEU A 359 -32.11 12.40 3.93
C LEU A 359 -30.76 13.01 4.33
N PHE A 360 -29.92 12.22 4.99
CA PHE A 360 -28.60 12.62 5.45
C PHE A 360 -27.72 13.18 4.33
N PHE A 361 -27.58 12.48 3.20
CA PHE A 361 -26.72 12.94 2.11
C PHE A 361 -27.34 14.10 1.31
N ALA A 362 -28.67 14.21 1.26
CA ALA A 362 -29.33 15.41 0.72
C ALA A 362 -29.05 16.64 1.58
N GLU A 363 -29.24 16.53 2.89
CA GLU A 363 -28.96 17.61 3.85
C GLU A 363 -27.47 17.95 3.88
N LEU A 364 -26.58 16.95 3.80
CA LEU A 364 -25.14 17.16 3.71
C LEU A 364 -24.79 18.00 2.48
N GLN A 365 -25.30 17.63 1.30
CA GLN A 365 -25.02 18.38 0.07
C GLN A 365 -25.53 19.82 0.17
N GLN A 366 -26.76 20.03 0.69
CA GLN A 366 -27.33 21.36 0.87
C GLN A 366 -26.54 22.25 1.83
N ASN A 367 -25.89 21.66 2.84
CA ASN A 367 -25.10 22.41 3.80
C ASN A 367 -23.65 22.63 3.36
N LEU A 368 -23.08 21.75 2.52
CA LEU A 368 -21.68 21.83 2.09
C LEU A 368 -21.44 22.81 0.94
N THR A 369 -22.45 23.03 0.09
CA THR A 369 -22.34 23.86 -1.11
C THR A 369 -23.52 24.80 -1.24
N GLU A 370 -23.29 26.01 -1.74
CA GLU A 370 -24.33 26.98 -2.08
C GLU A 370 -24.18 27.40 -3.56
N VAL A 371 -25.30 27.62 -4.24
CA VAL A 371 -25.27 28.10 -5.63
C VAL A 371 -25.16 29.62 -5.62
N ARG A 372 -24.04 30.14 -6.13
CA ARG A 372 -23.77 31.59 -6.20
C ARG A 372 -23.66 32.06 -7.64
N TRP A 373 -24.05 33.32 -7.84
CA TRP A 373 -23.87 34.01 -9.11
C TRP A 373 -22.50 34.69 -9.15
N HIS A 374 -21.81 34.56 -10.28
CA HIS A 374 -20.53 35.18 -10.57
C HIS A 374 -20.62 36.00 -11.84
N LYS A 375 -20.00 37.18 -11.77
CA LYS A 375 -19.76 38.01 -12.95
C LYS A 375 -18.80 37.27 -13.88
N LYS A 376 -19.17 37.16 -15.16
CA LYS A 376 -18.38 36.48 -16.17
C LYS A 376 -17.23 37.40 -16.62
N GLU A 377 -16.01 37.06 -16.21
CA GLU A 377 -14.80 37.77 -16.66
C GLU A 377 -14.43 37.36 -18.11
N PRO A 378 -13.73 38.20 -18.90
CA PRO A 378 -13.51 38.00 -20.34
C PRO A 378 -12.82 36.69 -20.76
N LEU A 379 -12.33 35.87 -19.82
CA LEU A 379 -11.70 34.56 -20.07
C LEU A 379 -12.28 33.42 -19.20
N ASP A 380 -13.32 33.68 -18.38
CA ASP A 380 -13.96 32.63 -17.57
C ASP A 380 -15.06 31.92 -18.38
N GLN A 381 -14.79 30.68 -18.77
CA GLN A 381 -15.75 29.83 -19.51
C GLN A 381 -16.77 29.13 -18.61
N ARG A 382 -16.66 29.25 -17.28
CA ARG A 382 -17.57 28.60 -16.33
C ARG A 382 -18.96 29.24 -16.36
N PRO A 383 -20.02 28.49 -16.00
CA PRO A 383 -21.36 29.05 -15.89
C PRO A 383 -21.42 30.16 -14.81
N PRO A 384 -22.23 31.22 -15.02
CA PRO A 384 -22.35 32.31 -14.05
C PRO A 384 -23.03 31.86 -12.75
N TRP A 385 -23.91 30.86 -12.80
CA TRP A 385 -24.40 30.17 -11.61
C TRP A 385 -23.58 28.91 -11.41
N ARG A 386 -22.91 28.80 -10.26
CA ARG A 386 -22.11 27.61 -9.92
C ARG A 386 -22.16 27.34 -8.43
N GLU A 387 -21.99 26.08 -8.08
CA GLU A 387 -21.85 25.66 -6.68
C GLU A 387 -20.50 26.12 -6.14
N GLU A 388 -20.52 26.71 -4.95
CA GLU A 388 -19.33 27.07 -4.18
C GLU A 388 -19.37 26.43 -2.79
N PRO A 389 -18.21 26.05 -2.23
CA PRO A 389 -18.13 25.57 -0.86
C PRO A 389 -18.64 26.58 0.16
N VAL A 390 -19.56 26.15 1.03
CA VAL A 390 -19.93 26.92 2.23
C VAL A 390 -18.78 26.83 3.23
N SER A 391 -18.21 27.97 3.64
CA SER A 391 -17.03 27.99 4.52
C SER A 391 -17.27 27.32 5.88
N HIS A 392 -18.45 27.54 6.49
CA HIS A 392 -18.82 27.00 7.80
C HIS A 392 -20.19 26.29 7.73
N PRO A 393 -20.23 25.07 7.19
CA PRO A 393 -21.48 24.35 7.01
C PRO A 393 -22.11 23.99 8.37
N ARG A 394 -23.42 24.11 8.49
CA ARG A 394 -24.15 23.76 9.72
C ARG A 394 -24.51 22.28 9.71
N LEU A 395 -23.60 21.44 10.16
CA LEU A 395 -23.76 19.99 10.14
C LEU A 395 -24.31 19.39 11.46
N HIS A 396 -24.69 20.23 12.43
CA HIS A 396 -25.31 19.83 13.70
C HIS A 396 -24.62 18.63 14.39
N PHE A 397 -23.34 18.76 14.70
CA PHE A 397 -22.60 17.71 15.41
C PHE A 397 -23.01 17.63 16.87
N ARG A 398 -23.15 16.41 17.40
CA ARG A 398 -23.35 16.13 18.82
C ARG A 398 -22.48 14.96 19.26
N THR A 399 -22.09 14.96 20.52
CA THR A 399 -21.33 13.88 21.15
C THR A 399 -22.09 13.33 22.32
N GLU A 400 -22.13 12.00 22.47
CA GLU A 400 -22.82 11.34 23.58
C GLU A 400 -21.89 10.33 24.26
N LEU A 401 -21.92 10.28 25.59
CA LEU A 401 -21.05 9.38 26.36
C LEU A 401 -21.46 7.91 26.15
N ILE A 402 -20.48 7.07 25.82
CA ILE A 402 -20.68 5.61 25.82
C ILE A 402 -20.70 5.10 27.26
N ASN A 403 -21.88 4.70 27.72
CA ASN A 403 -22.08 4.12 29.04
C ASN A 403 -21.80 2.61 29.02
N GLY A 404 -20.87 2.14 29.85
CA GLY A 404 -20.52 0.72 29.98
C GLY A 404 -19.27 0.31 29.20
N GLY A 405 -19.18 -0.97 28.81
CA GLY A 405 -18.00 -1.51 28.13
C GLY A 405 -18.04 -1.26 26.62
N LEU A 406 -17.07 -0.50 26.09
CA LEU A 406 -16.94 -0.10 24.69
C LEU A 406 -17.26 -1.25 23.70
N TRP A 407 -16.61 -2.40 23.86
CA TRP A 407 -16.74 -3.51 22.92
C TRP A 407 -18.12 -4.15 22.89
N THR A 408 -18.82 -4.22 24.02
CA THR A 408 -20.20 -4.73 24.03
C THR A 408 -21.13 -3.74 23.37
N HIS A 409 -20.93 -2.46 23.65
CA HIS A 409 -21.69 -1.36 23.05
C HIS A 409 -21.54 -1.32 21.52
N LEU A 410 -20.30 -1.27 21.01
CA LEU A 410 -20.02 -1.26 19.56
C LEU A 410 -20.57 -2.51 18.85
N TYR A 411 -20.45 -3.69 19.47
CA TYR A 411 -21.03 -4.91 18.92
C TYR A 411 -22.56 -4.81 18.80
N GLN A 412 -23.24 -4.33 19.85
CA GLN A 412 -24.69 -4.20 19.86
C GLN A 412 -25.18 -3.16 18.84
N GLN A 413 -24.54 -1.99 18.76
CA GLN A 413 -24.90 -0.98 17.77
C GLN A 413 -24.75 -1.49 16.34
N LYS A 414 -23.63 -2.15 16.04
CA LYS A 414 -23.39 -2.72 14.70
C LYS A 414 -24.37 -3.85 14.38
N LEU A 415 -24.69 -4.72 15.33
CA LEU A 415 -25.70 -5.78 15.14
C LEU A 415 -27.09 -5.18 14.86
N ASN A 416 -27.51 -4.20 15.68
CA ASN A 416 -28.76 -3.50 15.50
C ASN A 416 -28.82 -2.81 14.14
N LYS A 417 -27.72 -2.16 13.73
CA LYS A 417 -27.60 -1.55 12.42
C LYS A 417 -27.79 -2.57 11.29
N ILE A 418 -27.12 -3.73 11.33
CA ILE A 418 -27.26 -4.76 10.31
C ILE A 418 -28.73 -5.20 10.18
N LEU A 419 -29.38 -5.52 11.31
CA LEU A 419 -30.77 -6.00 11.31
C LEU A 419 -31.78 -4.92 10.86
N ASN A 420 -31.58 -3.68 11.30
CA ASN A 420 -32.44 -2.56 10.91
C ASN A 420 -32.25 -2.16 9.44
N ASP A 421 -31.00 -2.12 8.97
CA ASP A 421 -30.70 -1.82 7.57
C ASP A 421 -31.30 -2.90 6.66
N ALA A 422 -31.19 -4.18 7.02
CA ALA A 422 -31.82 -5.27 6.27
C ALA A 422 -33.33 -5.10 6.12
N ARG A 423 -34.04 -4.73 7.20
CA ARG A 423 -35.49 -4.50 7.19
C ARG A 423 -35.90 -3.34 6.29
N HIS A 424 -35.01 -2.38 6.07
CA HIS A 424 -35.26 -1.23 5.19
C HIS A 424 -34.86 -1.47 3.73
N ILE A 425 -33.93 -2.38 3.48
CA ILE A 425 -33.51 -2.78 2.14
C ILE A 425 -34.46 -3.85 1.57
N ALA A 426 -34.80 -4.87 2.36
CA ALA A 426 -35.77 -5.90 2.03
C ALA A 426 -37.02 -5.73 2.92
N VAL A 427 -38.03 -5.06 2.39
CA VAL A 427 -39.22 -4.62 3.12
C VAL A 427 -40.24 -5.75 3.19
N SER A 428 -40.71 -6.06 4.39
CA SER A 428 -41.76 -7.07 4.58
C SER A 428 -43.12 -6.58 4.08
N THR A 429 -44.04 -7.50 3.77
CA THR A 429 -45.41 -7.11 3.38
C THR A 429 -46.11 -6.36 4.52
N ALA A 430 -45.88 -6.77 5.78
CA ALA A 430 -46.40 -6.09 6.96
C ALA A 430 -45.81 -4.67 7.13
N ASP A 431 -44.52 -4.50 6.85
CA ASP A 431 -43.88 -3.18 6.87
C ASP A 431 -44.36 -2.30 5.72
N ALA A 432 -44.58 -2.85 4.52
CA ALA A 432 -45.15 -2.12 3.39
C ALA A 432 -46.57 -1.62 3.71
N ASP A 433 -47.38 -2.44 4.40
CA ASP A 433 -48.75 -2.08 4.79
C ASP A 433 -48.81 -1.07 5.95
N SER A 434 -47.85 -1.13 6.87
CA SER A 434 -47.76 -0.21 8.02
C SER A 434 -47.08 1.12 7.68
N ASN A 435 -46.17 1.11 6.70
CA ASN A 435 -45.48 2.30 6.22
C ASN A 435 -46.19 2.87 4.99
N ALA A 436 -47.16 3.76 5.20
CA ALA A 436 -47.57 4.68 4.14
C ALA A 436 -46.44 5.69 3.86
N ARG A 437 -45.42 5.33 3.07
CA ARG A 437 -44.25 6.20 2.83
C ARG A 437 -44.03 6.58 1.36
N TRP A 438 -44.44 7.81 1.06
CA TRP A 438 -44.08 8.59 -0.13
C TRP A 438 -42.80 9.43 0.05
N ALA A 439 -42.26 9.55 1.27
CA ALA A 439 -41.14 10.45 1.57
C ALA A 439 -39.73 9.89 1.23
N TRP A 440 -39.57 8.57 1.10
CA TRP A 440 -38.25 7.97 0.85
C TRP A 440 -37.81 8.13 -0.63
N TRP A 441 -38.75 8.00 -1.57
CA TRP A 441 -38.46 8.05 -3.01
C TRP A 441 -38.20 9.46 -3.56
N ASP A 442 -38.76 10.50 -2.94
CA ASP A 442 -38.48 11.89 -3.38
C ASP A 442 -37.05 12.34 -3.04
N ASN A 443 -36.44 11.71 -2.02
CA ASN A 443 -35.01 11.81 -1.72
C ASN A 443 -34.15 10.86 -2.58
N PHE A 444 -34.71 9.75 -3.05
CA PHE A 444 -34.03 8.79 -3.94
C PHE A 444 -33.62 9.42 -5.28
N LYS A 445 -34.45 10.31 -5.85
CA LYS A 445 -34.17 10.97 -7.14
C LYS A 445 -33.14 12.12 -7.05
N LYS A 446 -32.89 12.65 -5.84
CA LYS A 446 -32.05 13.85 -5.64
C LYS A 446 -30.59 13.55 -5.27
N ILE A 447 -30.23 12.29 -5.09
CA ILE A 447 -28.89 11.89 -4.63
C ILE A 447 -28.31 10.88 -5.62
N VAL A 448 -27.07 11.12 -5.99
CA VAL A 448 -26.30 10.34 -6.98
C VAL A 448 -26.39 8.84 -6.67
N SER A 449 -26.82 8.04 -7.66
CA SER A 449 -27.06 6.58 -7.54
C SER A 449 -25.86 5.81 -6.99
N ASP A 450 -24.65 6.34 -7.15
CA ASP A 450 -23.40 5.71 -6.78
C ASP A 450 -23.27 5.43 -5.27
N ILE A 451 -23.84 6.29 -4.39
CA ILE A 451 -23.77 6.09 -2.92
C ILE A 451 -24.60 4.85 -2.49
N PHE A 452 -25.61 4.47 -3.27
CA PHE A 452 -26.53 3.39 -2.91
C PHE A 452 -26.03 1.99 -3.31
N ASN A 453 -25.15 1.84 -4.29
CA ASN A 453 -24.62 0.52 -4.65
C ASN A 453 -23.75 -0.10 -3.53
N VAL A 454 -23.03 0.72 -2.77
CA VAL A 454 -22.29 0.29 -1.57
C VAL A 454 -23.24 -0.08 -0.41
N ALA A 455 -24.47 0.46 -0.43
CA ALA A 455 -25.45 0.34 0.63
C ALA A 455 -26.08 -1.05 0.80
N LEU A 456 -25.98 -1.91 -0.22
CA LEU A 456 -26.62 -3.22 -0.28
C LEU A 456 -25.85 -4.29 0.52
N ILE A 457 -24.60 -4.02 0.91
CA ILE A 457 -23.78 -4.92 1.72
C ILE A 457 -24.06 -4.68 3.20
N VAL A 458 -25.18 -5.24 3.67
CA VAL A 458 -25.70 -5.01 5.02
C VAL A 458 -24.71 -5.41 6.13
N ILE A 459 -23.84 -6.40 5.87
CA ILE A 459 -22.89 -6.94 6.86
C ILE A 459 -21.58 -6.16 7.01
N THR A 460 -21.39 -5.08 6.25
CA THR A 460 -20.20 -4.20 6.34
C THR A 460 -19.85 -3.75 7.77
N PRO A 461 -20.78 -3.55 8.73
CA PRO A 461 -20.39 -3.21 10.10
C PRO A 461 -19.56 -4.31 10.81
N PHE A 462 -19.75 -5.58 10.45
CA PHE A 462 -19.01 -6.73 11.02
C PHE A 462 -17.77 -7.10 10.20
N VAL A 463 -17.86 -6.98 8.88
CA VAL A 463 -16.76 -7.17 7.93
C VAL A 463 -16.51 -5.84 7.22
N PRO A 464 -15.89 -4.86 7.91
CA PRO A 464 -15.52 -3.62 7.25
C PRO A 464 -14.35 -3.88 6.29
N PHE A 465 -14.06 -2.98 5.37
CA PHE A 465 -12.95 -3.09 4.42
C PHE A 465 -11.58 -3.20 5.12
N LEU A 466 -10.45 -3.24 4.42
CA LEU A 466 -9.18 -2.87 5.05
C LEU A 466 -8.80 -1.51 4.50
N GLY A 467 -8.68 -0.50 5.38
CA GLY A 467 -8.51 0.90 4.95
C GLY A 467 -7.28 1.12 4.08
N GLU A 468 -7.31 2.14 3.22
CA GLU A 468 -6.27 2.43 2.21
C GLU A 468 -4.86 2.43 2.81
N LEU A 469 -4.64 3.13 3.92
CA LEU A 469 -3.32 3.21 4.56
C LEU A 469 -2.81 1.85 5.03
N MET A 470 -3.69 0.98 5.54
CA MET A 470 -3.30 -0.36 5.94
C MET A 470 -3.00 -1.25 4.73
N MET A 471 -3.65 -1.03 3.59
CA MET A 471 -3.30 -1.72 2.34
C MET A 471 -1.92 -1.29 1.84
N VAL A 472 -1.64 0.01 1.83
CA VAL A 472 -0.31 0.54 1.47
C VAL A 472 0.76 -0.01 2.41
N TYR A 473 0.50 0.01 3.72
CA TYR A 473 1.43 -0.58 4.69
C TYR A 473 1.59 -2.09 4.50
N THR A 474 0.52 -2.82 4.18
CA THR A 474 0.60 -4.26 3.92
C THR A 474 1.46 -4.54 2.70
N ALA A 475 1.31 -3.78 1.61
CA ALA A 475 2.16 -3.88 0.43
C ALA A 475 3.63 -3.63 0.79
N TYR A 476 3.92 -2.61 1.60
CA TYR A 476 5.27 -2.39 2.14
C TYR A 476 5.78 -3.58 2.95
N GLN A 477 4.99 -4.06 3.93
CA GLN A 477 5.36 -5.14 4.83
C GLN A 477 5.71 -6.41 4.06
N ILE A 478 4.82 -6.91 3.20
CA ILE A 478 5.06 -8.15 2.45
C ILE A 478 6.26 -8.01 1.51
N THR A 479 6.48 -6.81 0.94
CA THR A 479 7.61 -6.60 0.04
C THR A 479 8.91 -6.52 0.82
N SER A 480 8.94 -5.90 2.01
CA SER A 480 10.08 -5.90 2.92
C SER A 480 10.41 -7.27 3.53
N ASP A 481 9.42 -8.15 3.65
CA ASP A 481 9.60 -9.54 4.10
C ASP A 481 10.22 -10.44 3.02
N VAL A 482 10.19 -9.99 1.77
CA VAL A 482 10.72 -10.69 0.58
C VAL A 482 12.01 -10.07 0.09
N VAL A 483 12.07 -8.74 -0.04
CA VAL A 483 13.14 -7.97 -0.67
C VAL A 483 13.98 -7.28 0.41
N GLU A 484 15.30 -7.39 0.30
CA GLU A 484 16.27 -6.69 1.13
C GLU A 484 16.45 -5.24 0.66
N SER A 485 16.66 -4.31 1.60
CA SER A 485 16.96 -2.90 1.30
C SER A 485 15.89 -2.15 0.50
N ILE A 486 14.61 -2.49 0.70
CA ILE A 486 13.53 -1.90 -0.10
C ILE A 486 13.42 -0.36 0.01
N VAL A 487 13.77 0.20 1.17
CA VAL A 487 13.74 1.65 1.41
C VAL A 487 14.88 2.41 0.73
N ASP A 488 15.92 1.69 0.29
CA ASP A 488 17.08 2.27 -0.40
C ASP A 488 16.94 2.19 -1.93
N LEU A 489 15.89 1.51 -2.42
CA LEU A 489 15.60 1.44 -3.85
C LEU A 489 15.07 2.79 -4.35
N ALA A 490 15.43 3.12 -5.59
CA ALA A 490 14.77 4.19 -6.32
C ALA A 490 13.25 3.97 -6.33
N GLU A 491 12.46 5.04 -6.22
CA GLU A 491 10.99 4.97 -6.09
C GLU A 491 10.34 4.06 -7.15
N GLY A 492 10.76 4.16 -8.42
CA GLY A 492 10.23 3.31 -9.49
C GLY A 492 10.49 1.81 -9.28
N LEU A 493 11.68 1.45 -8.78
CA LEU A 493 12.05 0.06 -8.50
C LEU A 493 11.29 -0.50 -7.30
N TRP A 494 11.02 0.35 -6.30
CA TRP A 494 10.18 0.00 -5.16
C TRP A 494 8.75 -0.34 -5.61
N ILE A 495 8.16 0.51 -6.46
CA ILE A 495 6.79 0.30 -6.98
C ILE A 495 6.74 -1.02 -7.76
N GLU A 496 7.69 -1.25 -8.68
CA GLU A 496 7.73 -2.46 -9.49
C GLU A 496 7.83 -3.74 -8.63
N ALA A 497 8.72 -3.73 -7.62
CA ALA A 497 8.86 -4.84 -6.70
C ALA A 497 7.57 -5.11 -5.93
N ALA A 498 6.97 -4.07 -5.34
CA ALA A 498 5.75 -4.20 -4.55
C ALA A 498 4.55 -4.68 -5.39
N GLU A 499 4.39 -4.16 -6.62
CA GLU A 499 3.36 -4.63 -7.56
C GLU A 499 3.52 -6.12 -7.90
N HIS A 500 4.75 -6.58 -8.13
CA HIS A 500 5.02 -7.99 -8.40
C HIS A 500 4.70 -8.87 -7.17
N ILE A 501 5.15 -8.48 -5.97
CA ILE A 501 4.88 -9.26 -4.73
C ILE A 501 3.37 -9.31 -4.43
N VAL A 502 2.64 -8.21 -4.55
CA VAL A 502 1.19 -8.16 -4.38
C VAL A 502 0.48 -9.00 -5.45
N SER A 503 1.00 -9.03 -6.68
CA SER A 503 0.47 -9.88 -7.75
C SER A 503 0.64 -11.36 -7.45
N VAL A 504 1.75 -11.77 -6.82
CA VAL A 504 1.94 -13.16 -6.35
C VAL A 504 0.90 -13.51 -5.27
N VAL A 505 0.64 -12.62 -4.30
CA VAL A 505 -0.42 -12.83 -3.28
C VAL A 505 -1.78 -13.02 -3.95
N THR A 506 -2.14 -12.12 -4.87
CA THR A 506 -3.42 -12.16 -5.59
C THR A 506 -3.55 -13.44 -6.41
N ASN A 507 -2.48 -13.87 -7.07
CA ASN A 507 -2.45 -15.11 -7.85
C ASN A 507 -2.67 -16.36 -6.97
N ILE A 508 -2.03 -16.43 -5.79
CA ILE A 508 -2.24 -17.53 -4.84
C ILE A 508 -3.72 -17.64 -4.45
N ILE A 509 -4.36 -16.50 -4.14
CA ILE A 509 -5.77 -16.44 -3.73
C ILE A 509 -6.71 -16.79 -4.88
N GLN A 510 -6.43 -16.31 -6.10
CA GLN A 510 -7.21 -16.67 -7.29
C GLN A 510 -7.18 -18.18 -7.57
N LEU A 511 -6.01 -18.81 -7.50
CA LEU A 511 -5.86 -20.25 -7.69
C LEU A 511 -6.62 -21.05 -6.62
N ALA A 512 -6.56 -20.60 -5.35
CA ALA A 512 -7.33 -21.22 -4.27
C ALA A 512 -8.85 -21.09 -4.48
N ALA A 513 -9.32 -19.93 -4.95
CA ALA A 513 -10.74 -19.71 -5.24
C ALA A 513 -11.26 -20.62 -6.36
N ILE A 514 -10.48 -20.80 -7.43
CA ILE A 514 -10.82 -21.73 -8.52
C ILE A 514 -10.88 -23.17 -8.00
N ALA A 515 -9.89 -23.59 -7.20
CA ALA A 515 -9.89 -24.92 -6.60
C ALA A 515 -11.11 -25.16 -5.68
N ALA A 516 -11.65 -24.09 -5.07
CA ALA A 516 -12.89 -24.11 -4.30
C ALA A 516 -14.17 -24.04 -5.16
N GLY A 517 -14.07 -24.00 -6.49
CA GLY A 517 -15.20 -23.99 -7.41
C GLY A 517 -15.72 -22.60 -7.79
N ALA A 518 -14.96 -21.52 -7.55
CA ALA A 518 -15.36 -20.18 -7.96
C ALA A 518 -15.18 -19.97 -9.47
N GLU A 519 -16.25 -19.55 -10.17
CA GLU A 519 -16.16 -19.10 -11.55
C GLU A 519 -15.61 -17.67 -11.61
N LEU A 520 -14.43 -17.49 -12.22
CA LEU A 520 -13.79 -16.19 -12.34
C LEU A 520 -14.00 -15.60 -13.75
N GLY A 521 -14.74 -14.49 -13.83
CA GLY A 521 -14.96 -13.79 -15.11
C GLY A 521 -13.69 -13.19 -15.73
N LYS A 522 -12.69 -12.80 -14.92
CA LYS A 522 -11.37 -12.35 -15.38
C LYS A 522 -10.27 -12.86 -14.44
N PHE A 523 -9.33 -13.61 -14.99
CA PHE A 523 -8.12 -14.08 -14.29
C PHE A 523 -7.00 -13.06 -14.45
N ALA A 524 -6.40 -12.62 -13.34
CA ALA A 524 -5.23 -11.74 -13.40
C ALA A 524 -3.99 -12.62 -13.57
N ARG A 525 -3.39 -12.62 -14.77
CA ARG A 525 -2.10 -13.30 -14.97
C ARG A 525 -1.02 -12.57 -14.18
N LEU A 526 -0.17 -13.34 -13.51
CA LEU A 526 1.01 -12.79 -12.83
C LEU A 526 1.91 -12.14 -13.88
N ARG A 527 2.20 -10.85 -13.73
CA ARG A 527 3.14 -10.14 -14.59
C ARG A 527 4.53 -10.26 -14.00
N LEU A 528 5.43 -10.93 -14.71
CA LEU A 528 6.82 -11.05 -14.29
C LEU A 528 7.52 -9.69 -14.34
N SER A 529 8.29 -9.39 -13.30
CA SER A 529 9.08 -8.16 -13.18
C SER A 529 10.53 -8.50 -13.54
N PRO A 530 11.13 -7.89 -14.57
CA PRO A 530 12.55 -8.06 -14.86
C PRO A 530 13.44 -7.72 -13.67
N LEU A 531 13.05 -6.73 -12.85
CA LEU A 531 13.74 -6.39 -11.62
C LEU A 531 13.77 -7.58 -10.65
N ILE A 532 12.61 -8.16 -10.32
CA ILE A 532 12.51 -9.31 -9.40
C ILE A 532 13.25 -10.51 -9.99
N GLU A 533 13.04 -10.80 -11.27
CA GLU A 533 13.76 -11.84 -12.00
C GLU A 533 15.27 -11.55 -12.14
N GLY A 534 15.76 -10.36 -11.81
CA GLY A 534 17.18 -10.03 -11.71
C GLY A 534 17.76 -10.22 -10.29
N MET A 535 16.92 -10.22 -9.26
CA MET A 535 17.36 -10.28 -7.86
C MET A 535 17.97 -11.64 -7.48
N LYS A 536 18.86 -11.62 -6.48
CA LYS A 536 19.54 -12.82 -5.96
C LYS A 536 19.00 -13.19 -4.57
N PRO A 537 18.68 -14.46 -4.30
CA PRO A 537 18.35 -14.91 -2.95
C PRO A 537 19.60 -14.87 -2.08
N VAL A 538 19.51 -14.15 -0.96
CA VAL A 538 20.62 -13.94 -0.02
C VAL A 538 20.16 -14.25 1.41
N ARG A 539 21.13 -14.38 2.32
CA ARG A 539 20.89 -14.55 3.75
C ARG A 539 21.45 -13.37 4.52
N LEU A 540 20.61 -12.73 5.32
CA LEU A 540 20.97 -11.62 6.19
C LEU A 540 21.75 -12.10 7.42
N PRO A 541 22.46 -11.20 8.14
CA PRO A 541 23.18 -11.54 9.37
C PRO A 541 22.31 -12.21 10.45
N ASN A 542 21.03 -11.82 10.58
CA ASN A 542 20.07 -12.47 11.47
C ASN A 542 19.58 -13.86 10.99
N GLY A 543 20.10 -14.36 9.87
CA GLY A 543 19.78 -15.66 9.30
C GLY A 543 18.53 -15.71 8.41
N GLN A 544 17.80 -14.60 8.26
CA GLN A 544 16.63 -14.55 7.38
C GLN A 544 17.03 -14.50 5.91
N SER A 545 16.26 -15.16 5.04
CA SER A 545 16.45 -15.06 3.59
C SER A 545 15.66 -13.90 2.99
N ARG A 546 16.24 -13.21 2.00
CA ARG A 546 15.63 -12.13 1.21
C ARG A 546 16.10 -12.19 -0.24
N LEU A 547 15.42 -11.50 -1.14
CA LEU A 547 15.90 -11.16 -2.47
C LEU A 547 16.67 -9.84 -2.40
N TRP A 548 17.92 -9.83 -2.83
CA TRP A 548 18.74 -8.63 -2.94
C TRP A 548 18.79 -8.16 -4.39
N HIS A 549 18.54 -6.87 -4.58
CA HIS A 549 18.81 -6.18 -5.86
C HIS A 549 20.33 -5.97 -5.98
N PRO A 550 21.01 -6.52 -7.01
CA PRO A 550 22.48 -6.51 -7.11
C PRO A 550 23.15 -5.14 -7.37
N ASP A 551 22.83 -4.13 -6.56
CA ASP A 551 23.33 -2.76 -6.61
C ASP A 551 24.04 -2.41 -5.30
N LEU A 552 25.22 -1.81 -5.43
CA LEU A 552 26.03 -1.35 -4.30
C LEU A 552 25.74 0.10 -3.90
N THR A 553 24.99 0.87 -4.69
CA THR A 553 24.70 2.28 -4.40
C THR A 553 24.21 2.52 -2.95
N PRO A 554 23.31 1.70 -2.36
CA PRO A 554 22.92 1.83 -0.94
C PRO A 554 24.03 1.64 0.10
N TYR A 555 25.15 1.03 -0.29
CA TYR A 555 26.28 0.72 0.57
C TYR A 555 27.39 1.77 0.52
N GLU A 556 27.24 2.78 -0.33
CA GLU A 556 28.15 3.92 -0.41
C GLU A 556 28.26 4.62 0.96
N GLN A 557 29.45 5.11 1.27
CA GLN A 557 29.76 5.91 2.45
C GLN A 557 29.89 7.38 2.00
N PRO A 558 28.79 8.11 1.75
CA PRO A 558 28.83 9.44 1.12
C PRO A 558 29.54 10.48 1.99
N ASP A 559 29.46 10.34 3.31
CA ASP A 559 30.11 11.26 4.27
C ASP A 559 31.58 10.93 4.52
N LEU A 560 32.12 9.91 3.84
CA LEU A 560 33.50 9.46 4.04
C LEU A 560 34.42 10.15 3.03
N THR A 561 35.27 11.03 3.55
CA THR A 561 36.41 11.61 2.82
C THR A 561 37.71 11.03 3.34
N LEU A 562 38.51 10.48 2.43
CA LEU A 562 39.86 10.04 2.74
C LEU A 562 40.79 11.27 2.83
N PRO A 563 41.68 11.34 3.84
CA PRO A 563 42.72 12.36 3.90
C PRO A 563 43.63 12.36 2.66
N ASP A 564 44.19 13.51 2.28
CA ASP A 564 45.06 13.64 1.09
C ASP A 564 46.34 12.79 1.18
N ASP A 565 46.80 12.52 2.40
CA ASP A 565 47.95 11.67 2.71
C ASP A 565 47.58 10.19 2.84
N SER A 566 46.30 9.83 2.70
CA SER A 566 45.85 8.44 2.71
C SER A 566 46.45 7.69 1.53
N ARG A 567 47.01 6.51 1.80
CA ARG A 567 47.60 5.62 0.81
C ARG A 567 46.95 4.24 0.89
N PRO A 568 46.57 3.63 -0.24
CA PRO A 568 46.03 2.28 -0.24
C PRO A 568 47.13 1.26 0.09
N ASP A 569 46.74 0.11 0.65
CA ASP A 569 47.59 -1.08 0.69
C ASP A 569 47.71 -1.74 -0.71
N GLU A 570 48.46 -2.85 -0.82
CA GLU A 570 48.63 -3.58 -2.10
C GLU A 570 47.30 -3.97 -2.77
N ARG A 571 46.25 -4.16 -1.96
CA ARG A 571 44.92 -4.54 -2.42
C ARG A 571 44.08 -3.33 -2.80
N GLY A 572 44.54 -2.10 -2.60
CA GLY A 572 43.71 -0.90 -2.81
C GLY A 572 42.88 -0.47 -1.60
N LEU A 573 43.08 -1.06 -0.41
CA LEU A 573 42.31 -0.71 0.79
C LEU A 573 42.98 0.41 1.56
N HIS A 574 42.21 1.43 1.94
CA HIS A 574 42.65 2.51 2.81
C HIS A 574 42.24 2.23 4.27
N SER A 575 43.12 2.56 5.22
CA SER A 575 42.77 2.56 6.65
C SER A 575 42.23 3.93 7.05
N HIS A 576 40.97 4.01 7.49
CA HIS A 576 40.36 5.25 7.95
C HIS A 576 39.53 5.02 9.20
N LYS A 577 39.85 5.73 10.31
CA LYS A 577 39.14 5.64 11.60
C LYS A 577 38.89 4.21 12.10
N GLY A 578 39.87 3.32 11.89
CA GLY A 578 39.79 1.91 12.30
C GLY A 578 38.94 1.02 11.39
N GLN A 579 38.56 1.50 10.20
CA GLN A 579 37.86 0.73 9.17
C GLN A 579 38.72 0.60 7.90
N SER A 580 38.55 -0.51 7.18
CA SER A 580 39.07 -0.66 5.83
C SER A 580 38.08 -0.07 4.83
N VAL A 581 38.54 0.84 4.00
CA VAL A 581 37.74 1.55 3.00
C VAL A 581 38.23 1.16 1.62
N LEU A 582 37.32 0.77 0.74
CA LEU A 582 37.58 0.48 -0.66
C LEU A 582 37.03 1.62 -1.52
N PRO A 583 37.90 2.42 -2.19
CA PRO A 583 37.51 3.23 -3.32
C PRO A 583 37.16 2.33 -4.51
N LEU A 584 35.96 2.48 -5.05
CA LEU A 584 35.50 1.74 -6.22
C LEU A 584 34.61 2.65 -7.06
N GLU A 585 35.02 2.92 -8.30
CA GLU A 585 34.31 3.79 -9.26
C GLU A 585 34.00 5.20 -8.72
N GLY A 586 34.96 5.78 -7.99
CA GLY A 586 34.82 7.12 -7.40
C GLY A 586 33.95 7.16 -6.15
N LYS A 587 33.47 6.02 -5.66
CA LYS A 587 32.69 5.87 -4.42
C LYS A 587 33.50 5.16 -3.34
N HIS A 588 33.13 5.35 -2.08
CA HIS A 588 33.79 4.72 -0.94
C HIS A 588 32.89 3.67 -0.28
N TYR A 589 33.45 2.51 -0.01
CA TYR A 589 32.74 1.40 0.64
C TYR A 589 33.49 0.92 1.89
N ALA A 590 32.79 0.74 3.00
CA ALA A 590 33.35 0.14 4.20
C ALA A 590 33.41 -1.38 4.04
N VAL A 591 34.61 -1.95 4.12
CA VAL A 591 34.86 -3.38 3.89
C VAL A 591 35.27 -4.07 5.19
N GLN A 592 34.79 -5.30 5.38
CA GLN A 592 35.27 -6.20 6.42
C GLN A 592 35.81 -7.51 5.84
N HIS A 593 36.86 -8.04 6.47
CA HIS A 593 37.42 -9.33 6.14
C HIS A 593 36.84 -10.41 7.06
N GLN A 594 36.14 -11.39 6.50
CA GLN A 594 35.67 -12.56 7.23
C GLN A 594 36.76 -13.64 7.22
N VAL A 595 37.59 -13.61 8.27
CA VAL A 595 38.80 -14.44 8.40
C VAL A 595 38.51 -15.94 8.25
N GLU A 596 37.39 -16.43 8.76
CA GLU A 596 37.01 -17.85 8.69
C GLU A 596 36.68 -18.35 7.27
N GLN A 597 36.30 -17.45 6.36
CA GLN A 597 35.89 -17.78 5.00
C GLN A 597 36.83 -17.25 3.92
N GLY A 598 37.86 -16.47 4.30
CA GLY A 598 38.78 -15.81 3.37
C GLY A 598 38.09 -14.86 2.39
N ARG A 599 36.97 -14.26 2.80
CA ARG A 599 36.11 -13.42 1.94
C ARG A 599 35.98 -12.01 2.47
N TYR A 600 35.85 -11.06 1.56
CA TYR A 600 35.57 -9.67 1.89
C TYR A 600 34.09 -9.36 1.71
N ARG A 601 33.57 -8.47 2.54
CA ARG A 601 32.15 -8.13 2.60
C ARG A 601 31.97 -6.62 2.76
N ILE A 602 31.00 -6.04 2.06
CA ILE A 602 30.68 -4.61 2.18
C ILE A 602 29.66 -4.41 3.31
N LYS A 603 29.90 -3.41 4.17
CA LYS A 603 28.99 -3.00 5.24
C LYS A 603 28.06 -1.90 4.76
N HIS A 604 26.78 -1.99 5.11
CA HIS A 604 25.84 -0.90 4.94
C HIS A 604 26.18 0.25 5.92
N PRO A 605 26.08 1.53 5.51
CA PRO A 605 26.42 2.68 6.36
C PRO A 605 25.61 2.75 7.67
N GLN A 606 24.31 2.49 7.60
CA GLN A 606 23.40 2.69 8.75
C GLN A 606 22.79 1.39 9.34
N ARG A 607 22.66 0.31 8.55
CA ARG A 607 21.87 -0.88 8.91
C ARG A 607 22.77 -2.07 9.21
N ALA A 608 22.97 -2.36 10.49
CA ALA A 608 23.84 -3.45 10.95
C ALA A 608 23.38 -4.85 10.48
N ASN A 609 22.07 -5.03 10.23
CA ASN A 609 21.49 -6.29 9.76
C ASN A 609 21.20 -6.30 8.25
N ALA A 610 21.70 -5.33 7.48
CA ALA A 610 21.61 -5.38 6.03
C ALA A 610 22.38 -6.58 5.48
N TYR A 611 22.05 -6.98 4.25
CA TYR A 611 22.89 -7.94 3.54
C TYR A 611 24.33 -7.42 3.43
N LEU A 612 25.29 -8.33 3.34
CA LEU A 612 26.71 -7.99 3.26
C LEU A 612 27.22 -8.49 1.90
N PRO A 613 27.20 -7.65 0.84
CA PRO A 613 27.62 -8.07 -0.49
C PRO A 613 29.04 -8.64 -0.49
N GLU A 614 29.24 -9.75 -1.19
CA GLU A 614 30.55 -10.40 -1.31
C GLU A 614 31.46 -9.66 -2.28
N LEU A 615 32.72 -9.52 -1.89
CA LEU A 615 33.81 -8.98 -2.67
C LEU A 615 34.89 -10.03 -2.89
N LYS A 616 35.36 -10.13 -4.13
CA LYS A 616 36.52 -10.90 -4.55
C LYS A 616 37.63 -9.95 -4.97
N THR A 617 38.88 -10.31 -4.66
CA THR A 617 40.07 -9.54 -5.04
C THR A 617 41.19 -10.45 -5.48
N ASN A 618 41.97 -10.01 -6.47
CA ASN A 618 43.18 -10.69 -6.90
C ASN A 618 44.40 -10.34 -6.01
N GLY A 619 44.20 -9.50 -4.99
CA GLY A 619 45.24 -9.04 -4.07
C GLY A 619 46.13 -7.92 -4.61
N LEU A 620 45.93 -7.50 -5.86
CA LEU A 620 46.74 -6.52 -6.59
C LEU A 620 45.90 -5.32 -7.06
N GLY A 621 44.96 -4.87 -6.24
CA GLY A 621 44.11 -3.70 -6.52
C GLY A 621 42.78 -3.98 -7.22
N ALA A 622 42.63 -5.11 -7.93
CA ALA A 622 41.37 -5.43 -8.60
C ALA A 622 40.33 -6.00 -7.63
N TRP A 623 39.11 -5.48 -7.72
CA TRP A 623 37.95 -5.93 -6.94
C TRP A 623 36.75 -6.19 -7.83
N ILE A 624 36.00 -7.24 -7.51
CA ILE A 624 34.74 -7.60 -8.15
C ILE A 624 33.73 -7.91 -7.06
N HIS A 625 32.56 -7.29 -7.12
CA HIS A 625 31.45 -7.65 -6.26
C HIS A 625 30.54 -8.67 -6.93
N GLU A 626 29.84 -9.46 -6.12
CA GLU A 626 29.00 -10.56 -6.63
C GLU A 626 27.83 -10.13 -7.54
N GLY A 627 27.55 -8.83 -7.66
CA GLY A 627 26.52 -8.28 -8.54
C GLY A 627 27.01 -7.98 -9.95
N GLU A 628 28.32 -7.99 -10.19
CA GLU A 628 28.91 -7.65 -11.48
C GLU A 628 29.00 -8.84 -12.43
N THR A 629 28.92 -8.52 -13.72
CA THR A 629 29.19 -9.45 -14.81
C THR A 629 30.36 -8.90 -15.65
N PRO A 630 31.62 -9.23 -15.31
CA PRO A 630 32.79 -8.71 -16.03
C PRO A 630 32.80 -9.01 -17.53
N GLN A 631 32.03 -9.99 -17.98
CA GLN A 631 31.87 -10.34 -19.40
C GLN A 631 31.26 -9.20 -20.22
N ASP A 632 30.41 -8.40 -19.59
CA ASP A 632 29.69 -7.28 -20.23
C ASP A 632 30.49 -5.96 -20.15
N TRP A 633 31.66 -5.96 -19.50
CA TRP A 633 32.47 -4.76 -19.38
C TRP A 633 33.14 -4.37 -20.70
N GLU A 634 33.15 -3.07 -20.98
CA GLU A 634 33.85 -2.47 -22.11
C GLU A 634 35.28 -2.05 -21.74
N GLY A 635 36.14 -1.85 -22.76
CA GLY A 635 37.58 -1.57 -22.62
C GLY A 635 37.96 -0.56 -21.53
N PRO A 636 37.37 0.65 -21.47
CA PRO A 636 37.68 1.63 -20.44
C PRO A 636 37.44 1.11 -19.02
N THR A 637 36.30 0.43 -18.80
CA THR A 637 35.95 -0.19 -17.52
C THR A 637 36.95 -1.31 -17.17
N LEU A 638 37.28 -2.18 -18.14
CA LEU A 638 38.25 -3.26 -17.94
C LEU A 638 39.62 -2.73 -17.49
N MET A 639 40.05 -1.57 -17.98
CA MET A 639 41.30 -0.95 -17.54
C MET A 639 41.16 -0.25 -16.19
N ARG A 640 40.08 0.50 -15.96
CA ARG A 640 39.83 1.22 -14.70
C ARG A 640 39.68 0.29 -13.49
N ARG A 641 39.09 -0.88 -13.68
CA ARG A 641 38.84 -1.87 -12.62
C ARG A 641 40.10 -2.63 -12.17
N LEU A 642 41.28 -2.33 -12.74
CA LEU A 642 42.58 -2.78 -12.22
C LEU A 642 42.91 -2.14 -10.86
N GLY A 643 42.22 -1.05 -10.50
CA GLY A 643 42.30 -0.42 -9.18
C GLY A 643 43.35 0.68 -9.10
N HIS A 644 43.93 0.87 -7.91
CA HIS A 644 44.82 2.00 -7.60
C HIS A 644 46.03 2.12 -8.52
N ASP A 645 46.45 1.03 -9.18
CA ASP A 645 47.58 1.02 -10.09
C ASP A 645 47.38 1.84 -11.37
N VAL A 646 46.13 2.10 -11.75
CA VAL A 646 45.80 2.90 -12.93
C VAL A 646 45.24 4.29 -12.57
N ASP A 647 45.22 4.63 -11.28
CA ASP A 647 44.65 5.89 -10.82
C ASP A 647 45.43 7.11 -11.33
N GLY A 648 44.68 8.13 -11.75
CA GLY A 648 45.20 9.37 -12.30
C GLY A 648 45.72 9.30 -13.73
N PHE A 649 45.64 8.16 -14.42
CA PHE A 649 45.84 8.10 -15.88
C PHE A 649 44.53 8.36 -16.63
N SER A 650 44.60 8.85 -17.87
CA SER A 650 43.44 9.01 -18.76
C SER A 650 43.11 7.70 -19.47
N ASP A 651 41.85 7.52 -19.88
CA ASP A 651 41.43 6.29 -20.59
C ASP A 651 42.23 6.08 -21.88
N ALA A 652 42.57 7.17 -22.58
CA ALA A 652 43.39 7.11 -23.78
C ALA A 652 44.86 6.69 -23.51
N ALA A 653 45.40 6.95 -22.31
CA ALA A 653 46.73 6.46 -21.93
C ALA A 653 46.68 4.97 -21.59
N LEU A 654 45.66 4.55 -20.82
CA LEU A 654 45.44 3.15 -20.46
C LEU A 654 45.21 2.29 -21.70
N GLU A 655 44.41 2.76 -22.66
CA GLU A 655 44.15 2.01 -23.90
C GLU A 655 45.42 1.86 -24.76
N ARG A 656 46.26 2.90 -24.82
CA ARG A 656 47.55 2.80 -25.51
C ARG A 656 48.46 1.76 -24.87
N VAL A 657 48.51 1.71 -23.54
CA VAL A 657 49.28 0.69 -22.80
C VAL A 657 48.72 -0.70 -23.02
N ARG A 658 47.39 -0.86 -22.99
CA ARG A 658 46.72 -2.14 -23.27
C ARG A 658 47.11 -2.68 -24.66
N ILE A 659 46.98 -1.86 -25.71
CA ILE A 659 47.36 -2.20 -27.08
C ILE A 659 48.85 -2.52 -27.17
N ALA A 660 49.73 -1.70 -26.58
CA ALA A 660 51.18 -1.90 -26.63
C ALA A 660 51.62 -3.19 -25.93
N SER A 661 50.91 -3.60 -24.87
CA SER A 661 51.16 -4.87 -24.17
C SER A 661 50.66 -6.11 -24.92
N GLY A 662 49.87 -5.94 -26.00
CA GLY A 662 49.22 -7.03 -26.72
C GLY A 662 48.10 -7.71 -25.92
N THR A 663 47.48 -7.01 -24.97
CA THR A 663 46.43 -7.57 -24.11
C THR A 663 45.05 -7.29 -24.71
N ASP A 664 44.36 -8.34 -25.16
CA ASP A 664 42.98 -8.25 -25.62
C ASP A 664 41.98 -8.07 -24.46
N ASP A 665 40.82 -7.48 -24.75
CA ASP A 665 39.77 -7.26 -23.75
C ASP A 665 39.29 -8.58 -23.12
N ASP A 666 39.23 -9.67 -23.90
CA ASP A 666 38.84 -10.99 -23.41
C ASP A 666 39.83 -11.58 -22.41
N ALA A 667 41.12 -11.22 -22.51
CA ALA A 667 42.12 -11.61 -21.52
C ALA A 667 41.85 -10.89 -20.18
N LEU A 668 41.46 -9.62 -20.22
CA LEU A 668 41.04 -8.87 -19.03
C LEU A 668 39.74 -9.41 -18.44
N ARG A 669 38.72 -9.69 -19.27
CA ARG A 669 37.46 -10.32 -18.82
C ARG A 669 37.74 -11.64 -18.11
N ARG A 670 38.59 -12.50 -18.69
CA ARG A 670 39.00 -13.76 -18.08
C ARG A 670 39.74 -13.56 -16.76
N MET A 671 40.67 -12.61 -16.71
CA MET A 671 41.38 -12.25 -15.48
C MET A 671 40.41 -11.91 -14.35
N TYR A 672 39.38 -11.10 -14.63
CA TYR A 672 38.36 -10.77 -13.64
C TYR A 672 37.54 -12.01 -13.22
N ILE A 673 37.06 -12.81 -14.16
CA ILE A 673 36.27 -14.03 -13.86
C ILE A 673 37.07 -15.01 -12.97
N ASP A 674 38.35 -15.21 -13.30
CA ASP A 674 39.24 -16.16 -12.63
C ASP A 674 39.92 -15.56 -11.39
N ASN A 675 39.70 -14.27 -11.12
CA ASN A 675 40.33 -13.51 -10.05
C ASN A 675 41.87 -13.60 -10.08
N ALA A 676 42.43 -13.55 -11.29
CA ALA A 676 43.85 -13.72 -11.58
C ALA A 676 44.64 -12.40 -11.49
N PRO A 677 45.98 -12.44 -11.35
CA PRO A 677 46.82 -11.26 -11.50
C PRO A 677 46.74 -10.69 -12.93
N PRO A 678 47.03 -9.38 -13.13
CA PRO A 678 47.07 -8.78 -14.46
C PRO A 678 48.01 -9.53 -15.42
N PRO A 679 47.69 -9.60 -16.73
CA PRO A 679 48.59 -10.17 -17.72
C PRO A 679 50.01 -9.60 -17.59
N PRO A 680 51.07 -10.43 -17.55
CA PRO A 680 52.40 -9.96 -17.16
C PRO A 680 52.95 -8.81 -18.00
N LEU A 681 52.71 -8.83 -19.33
CA LEU A 681 53.13 -7.74 -20.22
C LEU A 681 52.36 -6.44 -19.96
N LEU A 682 51.09 -6.54 -19.56
CA LEU A 682 50.30 -5.38 -19.17
C LEU A 682 50.82 -4.79 -17.86
N ALA A 683 51.11 -5.64 -16.87
CA ALA A 683 51.67 -5.21 -15.59
C ALA A 683 53.01 -4.48 -15.77
N ASP A 684 53.93 -5.03 -16.57
CA ASP A 684 55.22 -4.37 -16.90
C ASP A 684 54.98 -3.02 -17.62
N SER A 685 54.06 -2.98 -18.57
CA SER A 685 53.75 -1.75 -19.32
C SER A 685 53.13 -0.65 -18.45
N LEU A 686 52.27 -1.02 -17.50
CA LEU A 686 51.69 -0.09 -16.52
C LEU A 686 52.75 0.43 -15.55
N GLN A 687 53.68 -0.42 -15.11
CA GLN A 687 54.81 0.00 -14.27
C GLN A 687 55.69 1.02 -14.99
N ARG A 688 56.00 0.79 -16.28
CA ARG A 688 56.74 1.76 -17.11
C ARG A 688 55.99 3.09 -17.24
N LEU A 689 54.69 3.05 -17.49
CA LEU A 689 53.86 4.26 -17.57
C LEU A 689 53.87 5.05 -16.24
N LYS A 690 53.85 4.38 -15.10
CA LYS A 690 54.01 5.01 -13.77
C LYS A 690 55.37 5.67 -13.62
N ILE A 691 56.45 4.99 -14.01
CA ILE A 691 57.81 5.53 -13.94
C ILE A 691 57.94 6.78 -14.83
N ASP A 692 57.42 6.74 -16.06
CA ASP A 692 57.44 7.89 -16.97
C ASP A 692 56.71 9.10 -16.37
N ARG A 693 55.54 8.90 -15.76
CA ARG A 693 54.81 9.97 -15.08
C ARG A 693 55.58 10.53 -13.88
N GLN A 694 56.25 9.69 -13.09
CA GLN A 694 57.08 10.14 -11.98
C GLN A 694 58.26 10.98 -12.48
N ILE A 695 58.87 10.60 -13.60
CA ILE A 695 59.93 11.38 -14.26
C ILE A 695 59.38 12.75 -14.69
N ASP A 696 58.22 12.81 -15.34
CA ASP A 696 57.60 14.08 -15.78
C ASP A 696 57.27 15.01 -14.60
N ILE A 697 56.70 14.46 -13.51
CA ILE A 697 56.44 15.22 -12.29
C ILE A 697 57.74 15.76 -11.71
N ALA A 698 58.78 14.92 -11.60
CA ALA A 698 60.08 15.34 -11.09
C ALA A 698 60.68 16.46 -11.94
N ILE A 699 60.65 16.34 -13.28
CA ILE A 699 61.09 17.40 -14.20
C ILE A 699 60.32 18.71 -13.96
N GLY A 700 59.00 18.62 -13.79
CA GLY A 700 58.15 19.76 -13.48
C GLY A 700 58.51 20.45 -12.16
N SER A 701 58.63 19.68 -11.07
CA SER A 701 59.02 20.18 -9.75
C SER A 701 60.39 20.84 -9.78
N ILE A 702 61.38 20.23 -10.42
CA ILE A 702 62.74 20.81 -10.58
C ILE A 702 62.67 22.16 -11.30
N ARG A 703 61.93 22.24 -12.43
CA ARG A 703 61.79 23.48 -13.20
C ARG A 703 61.04 24.57 -12.42
N ALA A 704 60.12 24.19 -11.55
CA ALA A 704 59.36 25.09 -10.69
C ALA A 704 60.10 25.47 -9.38
N GLY A 705 61.28 24.90 -9.12
CA GLY A 705 62.00 25.11 -7.86
C GLY A 705 61.30 24.51 -6.64
N GLN A 706 60.44 23.50 -6.85
CA GLN A 706 59.73 22.78 -5.79
C GLN A 706 60.55 21.56 -5.33
N PRO A 707 60.39 21.14 -4.05
CA PRO A 707 61.03 19.93 -3.55
C PRO A 707 60.56 18.69 -4.34
N LEU A 708 61.49 17.77 -4.59
CA LEU A 708 61.17 16.44 -5.10
C LEU A 708 60.58 15.58 -3.98
N GLU A 709 59.76 14.60 -4.33
CA GLU A 709 59.29 13.64 -3.34
C GLU A 709 60.46 12.87 -2.70
N PRO A 710 60.40 12.51 -1.40
CA PRO A 710 61.46 11.76 -0.72
C PRO A 710 61.85 10.44 -1.40
N THR A 711 60.91 9.83 -2.15
CA THR A 711 61.10 8.61 -2.95
C THR A 711 61.97 8.84 -4.19
N SER A 712 62.22 10.09 -4.59
CA SER A 712 63.03 10.46 -5.76
C SER A 712 64.53 10.53 -5.47
N TYR A 713 65.02 9.81 -4.46
CA TYR A 713 66.44 9.76 -4.07
C TYR A 713 67.37 9.30 -5.20
N TRP A 714 66.82 8.63 -6.22
CA TRP A 714 67.54 8.17 -7.41
C TRP A 714 67.99 9.33 -8.32
N PHE A 715 67.33 10.48 -8.27
CA PHE A 715 67.58 11.58 -9.22
C PHE A 715 68.98 12.19 -9.07
N SER A 716 69.36 12.57 -7.85
CA SER A 716 70.64 13.23 -7.56
C SER A 716 71.87 12.44 -8.05
N PRO A 717 71.98 11.11 -7.83
CA PRO A 717 73.09 10.36 -8.37
C PRO A 717 72.99 10.14 -9.88
N LEU A 718 71.80 9.89 -10.45
CA LEU A 718 71.68 9.52 -11.87
C LEU A 718 71.96 10.68 -12.83
N VAL A 719 71.44 11.87 -12.56
CA VAL A 719 71.43 12.96 -13.55
C VAL A 719 72.85 13.46 -13.88
N THR A 720 73.79 13.40 -12.92
CA THR A 720 75.20 13.77 -13.14
C THR A 720 75.96 12.76 -13.99
N TYR A 721 75.42 11.55 -14.20
CA TYR A 721 76.00 10.52 -15.08
C TYR A 721 75.35 10.48 -16.47
N LEU A 722 74.32 11.30 -16.73
CA LEU A 722 73.68 11.34 -18.05
C LEU A 722 74.53 12.13 -19.04
N ASP A 723 74.62 11.63 -20.27
CA ASP A 723 75.30 12.30 -21.37
C ASP A 723 74.70 13.70 -21.59
N GLY A 724 75.57 14.71 -21.61
CA GLY A 724 75.18 16.12 -21.76
C GLY A 724 75.10 16.92 -20.45
N TRP A 725 75.29 16.29 -19.27
CA TRP A 725 75.46 17.04 -18.03
C TRP A 725 76.74 17.90 -18.08
N PRO A 726 76.71 19.20 -17.71
CA PRO A 726 77.90 20.03 -17.78
C PRO A 726 78.94 19.57 -16.74
N ALA A 727 80.12 19.16 -17.21
CA ALA A 727 81.20 18.65 -16.34
C ALA A 727 81.65 19.62 -15.24
N GLU A 728 81.44 20.92 -15.46
CA GLU A 728 81.81 22.01 -14.52
C GLU A 728 80.67 22.40 -13.55
N LYS A 729 79.56 21.64 -13.51
CA LYS A 729 78.38 21.97 -12.70
C LYS A 729 78.06 20.87 -11.70
N ALA A 730 77.84 21.30 -10.47
CA ALA A 730 77.42 20.44 -9.36
C ALA A 730 75.97 20.70 -8.96
N LEU A 731 75.31 19.68 -8.42
CA LEU A 731 74.01 19.80 -7.74
C LEU A 731 74.23 20.17 -6.28
N LYS A 732 73.50 21.19 -5.82
CA LYS A 732 73.30 21.45 -4.39
C LYS A 732 71.99 20.81 -3.95
N VAL A 733 72.07 19.89 -3.01
CA VAL A 733 70.91 19.20 -2.45
C VAL A 733 70.71 19.66 -1.02
N TYR A 734 69.50 20.17 -0.72
CA TYR A 734 69.12 20.67 0.60
C TYR A 734 68.11 19.70 1.23
N GLU A 735 68.21 19.48 2.54
CA GLU A 735 67.26 18.64 3.27
C GLU A 735 65.93 19.37 3.48
N ASN A 736 66.00 20.68 3.68
CA ASN A 736 64.87 21.52 4.02
C ASN A 736 64.40 22.35 2.82
N THR A 737 63.10 22.62 2.78
CA THR A 737 62.43 23.38 1.71
C THR A 737 62.76 24.88 1.71
N ASP A 738 63.33 25.39 2.81
CA ASP A 738 63.86 26.76 2.93
C ASP A 738 65.31 26.88 2.44
N LEU A 739 65.85 25.82 1.80
CA LEU A 739 67.22 25.73 1.29
C LEU A 739 68.29 25.86 2.38
N THR A 740 67.94 25.54 3.62
CA THR A 740 68.90 25.35 4.70
C THR A 740 69.41 23.91 4.72
N ASP A 741 70.54 23.67 5.41
CA ASP A 741 71.16 22.36 5.58
C ASP A 741 71.48 21.64 4.25
N CYS A 742 72.49 22.16 3.53
CA CYS A 742 73.03 21.53 2.32
C CYS A 742 73.70 20.18 2.67
N VAL A 743 73.07 19.08 2.27
CA VAL A 743 73.50 17.72 2.63
C VAL A 743 74.55 17.18 1.66
N LYS A 744 74.51 17.59 0.39
CA LYS A 744 75.46 17.15 -0.65
C LYS A 744 75.69 18.24 -1.70
N THR A 745 76.96 18.44 -2.03
CA THR A 745 77.40 19.12 -3.26
C THR A 745 78.07 18.05 -4.12
N ARG A 746 77.49 17.71 -5.27
CA ARG A 746 78.02 16.68 -6.19
C ARG A 746 78.24 17.24 -7.56
#